data_AF-A0AAJ0BXQ9-F1
#
_entry.id   AF-A0AAJ0BXQ9-F1
#
_cell.length_a   1.000
_cell.length_b   1.000
_cell.length_c   1.000
_cell.angle_alpha   90.00
_cell.angle_beta   90.00
_cell.angle_gamma   90.00
#
_symmetry.space_group_name_H-M   'P 1'
#
loop_
_entity.id
_entity.type
_entity.pdbx_description
1 polymer ?
#
loop_
_entity_poly.entity_id
_entity_poly.type
_entity_poly.pdbx_seq_one_letter_code
_entity_poly.pdbx_strand_id
1 'polypeptide(L)'
;MTPTGRRRALRACLRCRGRKVRCDVMRSAPPCTNCRLDNHACIGGITGELGNPMRNHIGALEEDVRGPASELLSTSGPCTSASFWGRWRPLSVRTCDICHLELQGCLRLPTKPIVDEFLRRYFLHVHPMLPLLNEGDFWDIVSSRACLPKFVSLEIVNDLGFQSIWAAKTCFYARAKLLYDLATETDPIPIAQAALLLTYWCPPPSPGPEQPNSAWLGVAIRYAKTVEADKYASTGQDSDLNHAKRQNVLKRLWWCCIIRDRIMPLCVRRGIQITGHHFAFGINAPLGCKDLSDEIQRSRVYSADAKRSIAKIMAVMTELCVFLTDVLTLVYQTDPTPVHGGAEFMGHDPVEKIQQCRETLRRWRDRANSVMRPAIADAHYTPDTTCHSHMITLYSSLIWMYYHSARLALCNYELQLRLPAASAELSFGCQQLAYRDDSHDGGTELWEAATSITDCLKHLLQFRLVRWLPSSAVGCTALPLALHMLDINMSTCAGPRAPEKQDRLNTLIQAMKEYRPQYEAVDWVCRTIRYVWDGTCLDEPMRSWQDPTQSASVLSLGEHRDDDWTDILRRSPTRYLKMALAIDLSLSLGRLPEETDIPVKLRWLLLRETGNFSFSPLSSLGTMFPPQDIPPVAAQTLDIPGQGPICLLSAIDTTCNLTVPAETLVEPVIAGHELMNFPTVAFLITHSVSGKQLLFDLGCRKDFWNLPAPICETIDAKVPGIKVDKNVADILVEGGVDLANLEAAIVSHHHYDHIGDPSTFPRTMDLLVGPGVSKHFLPGYPTVEASPVFEDALQGRNVREIAFPDDLFIAGFRACDYFADGSLYILDSPGHALGHLSALVRTTQDTFAFLGGDICHFGGAFRPTKYVPMPASFKSDEIGHQEGQKSSSGQCYPCSLFTTCHPDPENARTAPYYKPCASADSWYVDPPLARQSIGHLAALDANDRVLVMIAHDPSLTSTIPFFPNGGLNDWHEAGWKQRARWKFLDELPVNGKPRKYLVDGTYMDGKLVKTLDGVKVD
;
A
#
# COMPACT_ATOMS: atom_id res chain seq x y z
N MET A 1 -38.71 -2.32 -65.28
CA MET A 1 -38.16 -1.97 -63.95
C MET A 1 -38.12 -3.22 -63.09
N THR A 2 -36.95 -3.59 -62.56
CA THR A 2 -36.77 -4.67 -61.59
C THR A 2 -35.95 -4.11 -60.40
N PRO A 3 -36.30 -4.40 -59.14
CA PRO A 3 -35.70 -3.73 -57.99
C PRO A 3 -34.31 -4.28 -57.67
N THR A 4 -33.27 -3.46 -57.82
CA THR A 4 -31.90 -3.82 -57.39
C THR A 4 -31.87 -4.01 -55.86
N GLY A 5 -31.66 -5.24 -55.41
CA GLY A 5 -31.65 -5.61 -53.99
C GLY A 5 -30.63 -4.81 -53.17
N ARG A 6 -31.09 -4.17 -52.08
CA ARG A 6 -30.24 -3.41 -51.15
C ARG A 6 -29.31 -4.37 -50.38
N ARG A 7 -28.01 -4.39 -50.70
CA ARG A 7 -26.98 -5.11 -49.91
C ARG A 7 -26.94 -4.56 -48.47
N ARG A 8 -26.81 -5.47 -47.50
CA ARG A 8 -26.86 -5.22 -46.05
C ARG A 8 -25.46 -4.90 -45.50
N ALA A 9 -25.34 -4.05 -44.48
CA ALA A 9 -24.09 -3.91 -43.73
C ALA A 9 -23.79 -5.20 -42.94
N LEU A 10 -22.53 -5.67 -42.98
CA LEU A 10 -22.09 -6.90 -42.29
C LEU A 10 -22.15 -6.80 -40.75
N ARG A 11 -21.93 -5.60 -40.21
CA ARG A 11 -22.20 -5.24 -38.81
C ARG A 11 -22.94 -3.91 -38.75
N ALA A 12 -23.95 -3.83 -37.89
CA ALA A 12 -24.60 -2.57 -37.53
C ALA A 12 -23.84 -1.89 -36.38
N CYS A 13 -23.93 -0.56 -36.30
CA CYS A 13 -23.44 0.17 -35.13
C CYS A 13 -24.18 -0.24 -33.85
N LEU A 14 -23.54 -0.06 -32.69
CA LEU A 14 -24.02 -0.55 -31.40
C LEU A 14 -25.47 -0.12 -31.12
N ARG A 15 -25.83 1.14 -31.40
CA ARG A 15 -27.19 1.65 -31.17
C ARG A 15 -28.23 1.03 -32.11
N CYS A 16 -27.94 0.89 -33.41
CA CYS A 16 -28.84 0.19 -34.34
C CYS A 16 -28.96 -1.31 -34.00
N ARG A 17 -27.88 -1.93 -33.52
CA ARG A 17 -27.86 -3.32 -33.06
C ARG A 17 -28.75 -3.51 -31.82
N GLY A 18 -28.62 -2.65 -30.82
CA GLY A 18 -29.45 -2.67 -29.60
C GLY A 18 -30.94 -2.45 -29.92
N ARG A 19 -31.26 -1.48 -30.79
CA ARG A 19 -32.63 -1.22 -31.27
C ARG A 19 -33.17 -2.27 -32.28
N LYS A 20 -32.36 -3.26 -32.70
CA LYS A 20 -32.67 -4.25 -33.74
C LYS A 20 -33.14 -3.66 -35.09
N VAL A 21 -32.73 -2.43 -35.41
CA VAL A 21 -33.09 -1.73 -36.67
C VAL A 21 -32.00 -1.85 -37.73
N ARG A 22 -32.34 -1.59 -39.00
CA ARG A 22 -31.38 -1.62 -40.13
C ARG A 22 -30.37 -0.48 -40.00
N CYS A 23 -29.10 -0.76 -40.29
CA CYS A 23 -28.01 0.22 -40.23
C CYS A 23 -27.29 0.33 -41.57
N ASP A 24 -26.92 1.55 -41.95
CA ASP A 24 -26.26 1.92 -43.21
C ASP A 24 -24.86 2.53 -43.01
N VAL A 25 -24.24 2.35 -41.83
CA VAL A 25 -22.92 2.89 -41.44
C VAL A 25 -21.77 2.55 -42.40
N MET A 26 -21.88 1.45 -43.15
CA MET A 26 -20.90 1.05 -44.18
C MET A 26 -21.07 1.83 -45.51
N ARG A 27 -22.13 2.63 -45.64
CA ARG A 27 -22.54 3.31 -46.89
C ARG A 27 -22.61 4.82 -46.73
N SER A 28 -23.13 5.28 -45.60
CA SER A 28 -22.91 6.63 -45.08
C SER A 28 -21.85 6.55 -43.98
N ALA A 29 -20.69 7.18 -44.18
CA ALA A 29 -19.68 7.30 -43.14
C ALA A 29 -20.30 7.78 -41.80
N PRO A 30 -19.78 7.37 -40.63
CA PRO A 30 -20.39 7.69 -39.34
C PRO A 30 -20.67 9.20 -39.19
N PRO A 31 -21.87 9.62 -38.74
CA PRO A 31 -22.96 8.78 -38.24
C PRO A 31 -23.89 8.21 -39.33
N CYS A 32 -24.32 6.96 -39.10
CA CYS A 32 -25.37 6.31 -39.90
C CYS A 32 -26.71 7.03 -39.79
N THR A 33 -27.63 6.81 -40.73
CA THR A 33 -28.85 7.62 -40.88
C THR A 33 -29.71 7.62 -39.61
N ASN A 34 -29.90 6.48 -38.95
CA ASN A 34 -30.68 6.43 -37.71
C ASN A 34 -29.98 7.16 -36.56
N CYS A 35 -28.68 6.94 -36.35
CA CYS A 35 -27.91 7.65 -35.31
C CYS A 35 -27.87 9.17 -35.54
N ARG A 36 -27.93 9.61 -36.80
CA ARG A 36 -28.02 11.02 -37.18
C ARG A 36 -29.40 11.61 -36.86
N LEU A 37 -30.48 10.88 -37.19
CA LEU A 37 -31.85 11.29 -36.87
C LEU A 37 -32.12 11.29 -35.36
N ASP A 38 -31.56 10.33 -34.62
CA ASP A 38 -31.68 10.25 -33.16
C ASP A 38 -30.64 11.14 -32.41
N ASN A 39 -29.89 11.99 -33.12
CA ASN A 39 -28.80 12.84 -32.62
C ASN A 39 -27.84 12.17 -31.60
N HIS A 40 -27.19 11.06 -31.98
CA HIS A 40 -26.43 10.23 -31.04
C HIS A 40 -25.18 9.58 -31.68
N ALA A 41 -24.15 9.33 -30.87
CA ALA A 41 -22.89 8.74 -31.32
C ALA A 41 -23.07 7.38 -32.03
N CYS A 42 -22.48 7.24 -33.23
CA CYS A 42 -22.61 6.06 -34.08
C CYS A 42 -21.38 5.14 -33.97
N ILE A 43 -21.29 4.42 -32.85
CA ILE A 43 -20.11 3.62 -32.50
C ILE A 43 -20.16 2.23 -33.17
N GLY A 44 -19.08 1.86 -33.87
CA GLY A 44 -18.83 0.52 -34.42
C GLY A 44 -19.28 0.35 -35.88
N GLY A 45 -18.31 0.09 -36.77
CA GLY A 45 -18.59 -0.24 -38.17
C GLY A 45 -17.54 0.22 -39.17
N ILE A 46 -16.28 -0.21 -39.01
CA ILE A 46 -15.22 -0.48 -40.02
C ILE A 46 -13.96 -0.86 -39.24
N THR A 47 -13.44 -2.07 -39.46
CA THR A 47 -12.06 -2.47 -39.16
C THR A 47 -11.68 -3.57 -40.15
N GLY A 48 -10.70 -3.32 -41.01
CA GLY A 48 -9.97 -4.36 -41.72
C GLY A 48 -8.67 -4.67 -40.96
N GLU A 49 -8.55 -5.91 -40.51
CA GLU A 49 -7.41 -6.83 -40.72
C GLU A 49 -5.97 -6.27 -40.64
N LEU A 50 -5.02 -6.74 -39.82
CA LEU A 50 -4.99 -7.71 -38.69
C LEU A 50 -3.95 -7.20 -37.64
N GLY A 51 -3.88 -7.64 -36.38
CA GLY A 51 -4.79 -8.48 -35.59
C GLY A 51 -4.09 -9.35 -34.52
N ASN A 52 -4.03 -8.92 -33.25
CA ASN A 52 -3.71 -9.76 -32.07
C ASN A 52 -4.52 -9.28 -30.83
N PRO A 53 -4.92 -10.16 -29.88
CA PRO A 53 -5.96 -9.84 -28.90
C PRO A 53 -5.38 -9.25 -27.60
N MET A 54 -5.05 -7.96 -27.60
CA MET A 54 -4.48 -7.28 -26.42
C MET A 54 -4.92 -5.81 -26.37
N ARG A 55 -6.24 -5.55 -26.28
CA ARG A 55 -6.78 -4.18 -26.35
C ARG A 55 -7.94 -3.83 -25.41
N ASN A 56 -8.40 -4.76 -24.58
CA ASN A 56 -9.54 -4.54 -23.67
C ASN A 56 -9.17 -4.78 -22.19
N HIS A 57 -8.20 -4.03 -21.65
CA HIS A 57 -8.09 -3.83 -20.19
C HIS A 57 -7.52 -2.46 -19.74
N ILE A 58 -7.12 -1.57 -20.65
CA ILE A 58 -6.59 -0.23 -20.29
C ILE A 58 -7.71 0.82 -20.13
N GLY A 59 -8.94 0.53 -20.60
CA GLY A 59 -10.06 1.48 -20.56
C GLY A 59 -10.75 1.69 -19.20
N ALA A 60 -10.23 1.11 -18.11
CA ALA A 60 -10.83 1.19 -16.76
C ALA A 60 -9.94 1.92 -15.73
N LEU A 61 -8.82 2.52 -16.16
CA LEU A 61 -7.90 3.31 -15.33
C LEU A 61 -7.75 4.76 -15.84
N GLU A 62 -8.52 5.17 -16.86
CA GLU A 62 -8.36 6.46 -17.55
C GLU A 62 -9.32 7.58 -17.07
N GLU A 63 -10.22 7.32 -16.11
CA GLU A 63 -11.12 8.36 -15.57
C GLU A 63 -10.53 9.13 -14.37
N ASP A 64 -9.64 8.54 -13.56
CA ASP A 64 -9.10 9.17 -12.33
C ASP A 64 -7.83 10.03 -12.51
N VAL A 65 -7.29 10.16 -13.72
CA VAL A 65 -6.08 10.99 -13.99
C VAL A 65 -6.42 12.37 -14.57
N ARG A 66 -7.71 12.78 -14.58
CA ARG A 66 -8.12 14.14 -14.95
C ARG A 66 -8.03 15.14 -13.80
N GLY A 67 -6.85 15.23 -13.19
CA GLY A 67 -6.45 16.38 -12.37
C GLY A 67 -6.07 17.60 -13.24
N PRO A 68 -5.96 18.81 -12.66
CA PRO A 68 -5.91 20.09 -13.40
C PRO A 68 -4.53 20.42 -14.02
N ALA A 69 -3.91 19.45 -14.72
CA ALA A 69 -2.70 19.68 -15.52
C ALA A 69 -2.99 20.16 -16.96
N SER A 70 -4.26 20.14 -17.38
CA SER A 70 -4.67 20.52 -18.75
C SER A 70 -4.78 22.04 -18.96
N GLU A 71 -4.97 22.84 -17.91
CA GLU A 71 -5.28 24.28 -18.04
C GLU A 71 -4.11 25.21 -17.66
N LEU A 72 -3.16 24.75 -16.85
CA LEU A 72 -2.04 25.57 -16.36
C LEU A 72 -0.84 25.68 -17.32
N LEU A 73 -0.91 25.08 -18.50
CA LEU A 73 0.06 25.28 -19.61
C LEU A 73 -0.39 26.36 -20.62
N SER A 74 -1.39 27.18 -20.25
CA SER A 74 -1.96 28.24 -21.11
C SER A 74 -1.32 29.63 -20.89
N THR A 75 -0.45 29.81 -19.89
CA THR A 75 0.16 31.10 -19.56
C THR A 75 1.38 31.42 -20.44
N SER A 76 1.15 32.36 -21.35
CA SER A 76 2.08 33.02 -22.27
C SER A 76 3.58 33.03 -21.90
N GLY A 77 4.37 32.27 -22.67
CA GLY A 77 5.82 32.43 -22.84
C GLY A 77 6.24 31.83 -24.19
N PRO A 78 7.19 32.41 -24.96
CA PRO A 78 7.43 31.99 -26.34
C PRO A 78 8.20 30.66 -26.40
N CYS A 79 7.49 29.54 -26.41
CA CYS A 79 8.03 28.25 -26.85
C CYS A 79 8.49 28.36 -28.31
N THR A 80 9.80 28.31 -28.54
CA THR A 80 10.41 28.30 -29.87
C THR A 80 10.21 26.95 -30.57
N SER A 81 8.99 26.69 -31.05
CA SER A 81 8.57 25.46 -31.73
C SER A 81 9.22 25.21 -33.11
N ALA A 82 9.99 26.18 -33.64
CA ALA A 82 10.28 26.27 -35.07
C ALA A 82 11.64 25.73 -35.56
N SER A 83 12.62 25.41 -34.69
CA SER A 83 14.03 25.19 -35.13
C SER A 83 14.59 23.78 -34.99
N PHE A 84 13.96 22.87 -34.24
CA PHE A 84 14.48 21.49 -34.08
C PHE A 84 14.01 20.53 -35.19
N TRP A 85 12.83 20.76 -35.75
CA TRP A 85 12.07 19.76 -36.52
C TRP A 85 12.29 19.78 -38.03
N GLY A 86 13.10 20.71 -38.58
CA GLY A 86 13.37 20.84 -40.02
C GLY A 86 14.06 19.64 -40.69
N ARG A 87 14.36 18.55 -39.97
CA ARG A 87 14.99 17.33 -40.50
C ARG A 87 14.30 16.02 -40.07
N TRP A 88 13.35 16.05 -39.14
CA TRP A 88 12.53 14.88 -38.79
C TRP A 88 11.24 14.91 -39.62
N ARG A 89 11.29 14.38 -40.84
CA ARG A 89 10.10 13.85 -41.52
C ARG A 89 10.13 12.32 -41.40
N PRO A 90 9.38 11.70 -40.48
CA PRO A 90 9.21 10.25 -40.48
C PRO A 90 8.44 9.84 -41.74
N LEU A 91 9.12 9.14 -42.65
CA LEU A 91 8.53 8.59 -43.87
C LEU A 91 7.71 7.31 -43.56
N SER A 92 6.60 7.42 -42.83
CA SER A 92 5.56 6.35 -42.73
C SER A 92 4.31 6.71 -41.91
N VAL A 93 4.44 7.55 -40.89
CA VAL A 93 3.39 7.74 -39.86
C VAL A 93 2.19 8.50 -40.43
N ARG A 94 0.96 7.98 -40.23
CA ARG A 94 -0.27 8.63 -40.71
C ARG A 94 -0.54 9.92 -39.92
N THR A 95 -1.17 10.90 -40.57
CA THR A 95 -1.48 12.21 -39.95
C THR A 95 -2.33 12.08 -38.68
N CYS A 96 -3.25 11.12 -38.63
CA CYS A 96 -4.04 10.82 -37.42
C CYS A 96 -3.20 10.30 -36.25
N ASP A 97 -2.15 9.52 -36.55
CA ASP A 97 -1.27 8.90 -35.56
C ASP A 97 -0.32 9.97 -34.98
N ILE A 98 0.08 10.98 -35.78
CA ILE A 98 0.82 12.17 -35.32
C ILE A 98 -0.03 12.99 -34.33
N CYS A 99 -1.29 13.33 -34.67
CA CYS A 99 -2.16 14.07 -33.75
C CYS A 99 -2.39 13.31 -32.43
N HIS A 100 -2.48 11.97 -32.48
CA HIS A 100 -2.57 11.15 -31.27
C HIS A 100 -1.28 11.23 -30.42
N LEU A 101 -0.10 11.15 -31.04
CA LEU A 101 1.19 11.32 -30.35
C LEU A 101 1.38 12.71 -29.72
N GLU A 102 0.89 13.77 -30.37
CA GLU A 102 0.90 15.13 -29.82
C GLU A 102 -0.04 15.28 -28.62
N LEU A 103 -1.26 14.73 -28.70
CA LEU A 103 -2.25 14.74 -27.61
C LEU A 103 -1.75 13.97 -26.39
N GLN A 104 -1.07 12.83 -26.60
CA GLN A 104 -0.45 12.03 -25.52
C GLN A 104 0.88 12.62 -25.01
N GLY A 105 1.33 13.76 -25.57
CA GLY A 105 2.56 14.44 -25.17
C GLY A 105 3.85 13.69 -25.53
N CYS A 106 3.79 12.69 -26.41
CA CYS A 106 4.96 11.88 -26.81
C CYS A 106 6.01 12.70 -27.55
N LEU A 107 5.59 13.75 -28.28
CA LEU A 107 6.48 14.63 -29.05
C LEU A 107 6.93 15.88 -28.27
N ARG A 108 6.54 16.01 -26.99
CA ARG A 108 6.92 17.13 -26.12
C ARG A 108 8.08 16.73 -25.21
N LEU A 109 9.27 17.21 -25.52
CA LEU A 109 10.44 17.05 -24.66
C LEU A 109 10.39 18.05 -23.48
N PRO A 110 10.95 17.68 -22.30
CA PRO A 110 11.21 18.63 -21.22
C PRO A 110 12.09 19.81 -21.66
N THR A 111 12.20 20.83 -20.80
CA THR A 111 13.10 21.96 -21.04
C THR A 111 14.56 21.49 -21.14
N LYS A 112 15.39 22.21 -21.89
CA LYS A 112 16.79 21.84 -22.14
C LYS A 112 17.57 21.48 -20.87
N PRO A 113 17.52 22.24 -19.75
CA PRO A 113 18.22 21.87 -18.51
C PRO A 113 17.80 20.51 -17.93
N ILE A 114 16.52 20.16 -18.03
CA ILE A 114 15.98 18.88 -17.53
C ILE A 114 16.49 17.72 -18.39
N VAL A 115 16.44 17.89 -19.73
CA VAL A 115 16.98 16.89 -20.68
C VAL A 115 18.48 16.71 -20.47
N ASP A 116 19.22 17.80 -20.32
CA ASP A 116 20.67 17.79 -20.15
C ASP A 116 21.09 17.09 -18.84
N GLU A 117 20.36 17.25 -17.73
CA GLU A 117 20.61 16.45 -16.52
C GLU A 117 20.20 14.97 -16.72
N PHE A 118 19.09 14.64 -17.37
CA PHE A 118 18.75 13.24 -17.65
C PHE A 118 19.86 12.53 -18.44
N LEU A 119 20.46 13.21 -19.42
CA LEU A 119 21.62 12.71 -20.16
C LEU A 119 22.85 12.57 -19.25
N ARG A 120 23.13 13.57 -18.40
CA ARG A 120 24.21 13.49 -17.40
C ARG A 120 24.02 12.32 -16.43
N ARG A 121 22.80 12.05 -15.97
CA ARG A 121 22.45 10.93 -15.09
C ARG A 121 22.55 9.59 -15.78
N TYR A 122 22.18 9.50 -17.06
CA TYR A 122 22.40 8.31 -17.86
C TYR A 122 23.90 7.94 -17.91
N PHE A 123 24.78 8.90 -18.22
CA PHE A 123 26.23 8.63 -18.26
C PHE A 123 26.86 8.38 -16.88
N LEU A 124 26.28 8.89 -15.80
CA LEU A 124 26.73 8.64 -14.42
C LEU A 124 26.22 7.32 -13.81
N HIS A 125 25.03 6.85 -14.17
CA HIS A 125 24.33 5.78 -13.42
C HIS A 125 23.90 4.56 -14.26
N VAL A 126 23.85 4.67 -15.59
CA VAL A 126 23.43 3.57 -16.48
C VAL A 126 24.58 3.14 -17.38
N HIS A 127 25.19 4.08 -18.12
CA HIS A 127 26.30 3.82 -19.04
C HIS A 127 27.46 3.01 -18.45
N PRO A 128 27.91 3.21 -17.19
CA PRO A 128 29.02 2.44 -16.61
C PRO A 128 28.83 0.92 -16.64
N MET A 129 27.60 0.45 -16.44
CA MET A 129 27.25 -0.99 -16.43
C MET A 129 26.48 -1.42 -17.68
N LEU A 130 26.08 -0.49 -18.54
CA LEU A 130 25.38 -0.74 -19.80
C LEU A 130 25.83 0.28 -20.87
N PRO A 131 27.05 0.15 -21.43
CA PRO A 131 27.70 1.16 -22.27
C PRO A 131 27.18 1.20 -23.72
N LEU A 132 25.88 1.42 -23.84
CA LEU A 132 25.06 1.27 -25.05
C LEU A 132 25.35 2.33 -26.12
N LEU A 133 25.74 3.53 -25.70
CA LEU A 133 26.11 4.67 -26.54
C LEU A 133 27.60 4.97 -26.37
N ASN A 134 28.24 5.55 -27.38
CA ASN A 134 29.57 6.11 -27.22
C ASN A 134 29.45 7.50 -26.57
N GLU A 135 29.95 7.70 -25.35
CA GLU A 135 29.76 8.98 -24.63
C GLU A 135 30.38 10.16 -25.40
N GLY A 136 31.58 9.96 -25.98
CA GLY A 136 32.28 11.03 -26.69
C GLY A 136 31.54 11.45 -27.96
N ASP A 137 31.21 10.49 -28.82
CA ASP A 137 30.48 10.75 -30.07
C ASP A 137 29.08 11.34 -29.77
N PHE A 138 28.42 10.89 -28.69
CA PHE A 138 27.15 11.46 -28.24
C PHE A 138 27.28 12.94 -27.83
N TRP A 139 28.28 13.29 -27.02
CA TRP A 139 28.49 14.68 -26.64
C TRP A 139 28.89 15.56 -27.82
N ASP A 140 29.67 15.05 -28.78
CA ASP A 140 30.05 15.82 -29.98
C ASP A 140 28.80 16.18 -30.81
N ILE A 141 27.85 15.25 -30.96
CA ILE A 141 26.54 15.51 -31.59
C ILE A 141 25.75 16.57 -30.81
N VAL A 142 25.61 16.44 -29.48
CA VAL A 142 24.81 17.35 -28.65
C VAL A 142 25.44 18.75 -28.51
N SER A 143 26.77 18.84 -28.49
CA SER A 143 27.51 20.09 -28.22
C SER A 143 27.52 21.07 -29.37
N SER A 144 27.23 20.60 -30.59
CA SER A 144 26.89 21.47 -31.71
C SER A 144 25.63 22.34 -31.44
N ARG A 145 24.94 22.14 -30.31
CA ARG A 145 23.66 22.77 -29.93
C ARG A 145 23.63 23.31 -28.47
N ALA A 146 24.60 24.18 -28.16
CA ALA A 146 24.61 25.18 -27.06
C ALA A 146 24.64 24.70 -25.58
N CYS A 147 25.11 25.62 -24.72
CA CYS A 147 25.71 25.41 -23.40
C CYS A 147 24.80 24.90 -22.25
N LEU A 148 25.47 24.54 -21.14
CA LEU A 148 24.95 23.80 -19.97
C LEU A 148 25.23 24.52 -18.63
N PRO A 149 24.23 24.68 -17.73
CA PRO A 149 24.40 24.79 -16.29
C PRO A 149 24.08 23.47 -15.55
N LYS A 150 24.28 23.42 -14.22
CA LYS A 150 24.32 22.19 -13.39
C LYS A 150 23.22 22.12 -12.31
N PHE A 151 23.03 20.90 -11.78
CA PHE A 151 22.36 20.47 -10.53
C PHE A 151 20.87 20.15 -10.58
N VAL A 152 20.51 18.99 -10.01
CA VAL A 152 19.14 18.49 -9.80
C VAL A 152 19.07 17.54 -8.61
N SER A 153 17.97 17.64 -7.83
CA SER A 153 17.55 16.70 -6.78
C SER A 153 16.12 16.16 -7.06
N LEU A 154 15.36 15.77 -6.02
CA LEU A 154 13.95 15.35 -6.10
C LEU A 154 13.03 16.42 -6.74
N GLU A 155 13.46 17.69 -6.69
CA GLU A 155 12.76 18.87 -7.19
C GLU A 155 12.29 18.76 -8.65
N ILE A 156 13.09 18.16 -9.56
CA ILE A 156 12.70 18.08 -11.00
C ILE A 156 11.43 17.27 -11.24
N VAL A 157 11.13 16.28 -10.40
CA VAL A 157 9.90 15.47 -10.57
C VAL A 157 8.68 16.34 -10.27
N ASN A 158 8.79 17.22 -9.28
CA ASN A 158 7.78 18.23 -8.95
C ASN A 158 7.72 19.35 -10.01
N ASP A 159 8.87 19.82 -10.52
CA ASP A 159 8.94 20.83 -11.60
C ASP A 159 8.32 20.33 -12.92
N LEU A 160 8.32 19.00 -13.13
CA LEU A 160 7.62 18.34 -14.24
C LEU A 160 6.13 18.07 -13.96
N GLY A 161 5.62 18.44 -12.77
CA GLY A 161 4.23 18.26 -12.36
C GLY A 161 3.86 16.84 -11.93
N PHE A 162 4.84 15.95 -11.67
CA PHE A 162 4.58 14.59 -11.21
C PHE A 162 4.63 14.48 -9.68
N GLN A 163 3.65 13.78 -9.10
CA GLN A 163 3.56 13.58 -7.65
C GLN A 163 4.60 12.57 -7.10
N SER A 164 5.23 11.76 -7.96
CA SER A 164 6.24 10.78 -7.56
C SER A 164 7.17 10.38 -8.71
N ILE A 165 8.35 9.84 -8.36
CA ILE A 165 9.29 9.24 -9.32
C ILE A 165 8.60 8.14 -10.13
N TRP A 166 7.69 7.40 -9.49
CA TRP A 166 6.93 6.34 -10.14
C TRP A 166 5.99 6.89 -11.22
N ALA A 167 5.15 7.88 -10.90
CA ALA A 167 4.25 8.51 -11.85
C ALA A 167 4.99 9.04 -13.10
N ALA A 168 6.16 9.65 -12.90
CA ALA A 168 7.04 10.06 -13.99
C ALA A 168 7.53 8.87 -14.83
N LYS A 169 8.05 7.80 -14.21
CA LYS A 169 8.50 6.58 -14.91
C LYS A 169 7.36 5.93 -15.71
N THR A 170 6.17 5.79 -15.14
CA THR A 170 4.98 5.25 -15.81
C THR A 170 4.60 6.08 -17.03
N CYS A 171 4.58 7.41 -16.90
CA CYS A 171 4.27 8.31 -18.00
C CYS A 171 5.30 8.23 -19.14
N PHE A 172 6.60 8.27 -18.81
CA PHE A 172 7.66 8.15 -19.83
C PHE A 172 7.69 6.77 -20.49
N TYR A 173 7.44 5.69 -19.73
CA TYR A 173 7.29 4.34 -20.28
C TYR A 173 6.12 4.25 -21.26
N ALA A 174 4.94 4.74 -20.88
CA ALA A 174 3.76 4.73 -21.75
C ALA A 174 3.99 5.50 -23.06
N ARG A 175 4.63 6.68 -22.99
CA ARG A 175 5.00 7.47 -24.18
C ARG A 175 6.02 6.76 -25.07
N ALA A 176 7.08 6.18 -24.48
CA ALA A 176 8.09 5.43 -25.22
C ALA A 176 7.51 4.16 -25.87
N LYS A 177 6.64 3.44 -25.17
CA LYS A 177 5.91 2.29 -25.74
C LYS A 177 5.01 2.72 -26.90
N LEU A 178 4.28 3.84 -26.79
CA LEU A 178 3.41 4.32 -27.86
C LEU A 178 4.20 4.72 -29.13
N LEU A 179 5.39 5.32 -28.97
CA LEU A 179 6.31 5.61 -30.08
C LEU A 179 6.79 4.33 -30.80
N TYR A 180 7.04 3.25 -30.04
CA TYR A 180 7.37 1.93 -30.58
C TYR A 180 6.17 1.26 -31.26
N ASP A 181 5.00 1.23 -30.61
CA ASP A 181 3.78 0.62 -31.12
C ASP A 181 3.29 1.26 -32.44
N LEU A 182 3.56 2.55 -32.64
CA LEU A 182 3.26 3.30 -33.86
C LEU A 182 4.40 3.31 -34.89
N ALA A 183 5.48 2.54 -34.67
CA ALA A 183 6.62 2.39 -35.57
C ALA A 183 7.21 3.73 -36.06
N THR A 184 7.41 4.67 -35.12
CA THR A 184 7.91 6.02 -35.43
C THR A 184 9.40 6.06 -35.80
N GLU A 185 10.14 5.00 -35.48
CA GLU A 185 11.53 4.75 -35.89
C GLU A 185 11.59 3.50 -36.77
N THR A 186 12.53 3.49 -37.72
CA THR A 186 12.73 2.40 -38.69
C THR A 186 14.13 1.78 -38.64
N ASP A 187 15.15 2.48 -38.12
CA ASP A 187 16.48 1.91 -37.92
C ASP A 187 16.46 0.89 -36.77
N PRO A 188 16.83 -0.39 -36.99
CA PRO A 188 16.89 -1.39 -35.94
C PRO A 188 17.81 -1.04 -34.77
N ILE A 189 18.87 -0.26 -34.96
CA ILE A 189 19.84 0.04 -33.90
C ILE A 189 19.20 0.90 -32.79
N PRO A 190 18.63 2.10 -33.06
CA PRO A 190 17.89 2.87 -32.06
C PRO A 190 16.72 2.10 -31.43
N ILE A 191 16.01 1.26 -32.19
CA ILE A 191 14.91 0.44 -31.65
C ILE A 191 15.44 -0.58 -30.63
N ALA A 192 16.53 -1.29 -30.94
CA ALA A 192 17.17 -2.23 -30.02
C ALA A 192 17.73 -1.52 -28.78
N GLN A 193 18.33 -0.35 -28.97
CA GLN A 193 18.84 0.49 -27.87
C GLN A 193 17.71 0.97 -26.94
N ALA A 194 16.61 1.48 -27.50
CA ALA A 194 15.44 1.89 -26.72
C ALA A 194 14.82 0.71 -25.97
N ALA A 195 14.66 -0.44 -26.62
CA ALA A 195 14.16 -1.66 -26.00
C ALA A 195 15.04 -2.12 -24.82
N LEU A 196 16.37 -2.01 -24.91
CA LEU A 196 17.28 -2.31 -23.79
C LEU A 196 17.04 -1.39 -22.58
N LEU A 197 16.81 -0.10 -22.80
CA LEU A 197 16.48 0.84 -21.72
C LEU A 197 15.11 0.53 -21.11
N LEU A 198 14.12 0.13 -21.94
CA LEU A 198 12.80 -0.30 -21.48
C LEU A 198 12.83 -1.60 -20.65
N THR A 199 13.90 -2.40 -20.71
CA THR A 199 14.05 -3.57 -19.78
C THR A 199 14.22 -3.18 -18.31
N TYR A 200 14.47 -1.90 -17.98
CA TYR A 200 14.45 -1.41 -16.60
C TYR A 200 13.03 -1.14 -16.08
N TRP A 201 12.02 -1.13 -16.95
CA TRP A 201 10.62 -1.05 -16.56
C TRP A 201 10.18 -2.37 -15.94
N CYS A 202 9.99 -2.38 -14.62
CA CYS A 202 9.48 -3.50 -13.85
C CYS A 202 8.23 -2.99 -13.09
N PRO A 203 7.03 -3.06 -13.69
CA PRO A 203 5.79 -2.65 -13.03
C PRO A 203 5.48 -3.58 -11.84
N PRO A 204 4.58 -3.17 -10.94
CA PRO A 204 4.05 -4.07 -9.93
C PRO A 204 3.33 -5.27 -10.57
N PRO A 205 3.11 -6.35 -9.79
CA PRO A 205 2.24 -7.47 -10.14
C PRO A 205 0.93 -7.00 -10.79
N SER A 206 0.63 -7.52 -11.98
CA SER A 206 -0.68 -7.34 -12.63
C SER A 206 -1.28 -8.70 -12.95
N PRO A 207 -2.62 -8.86 -12.95
CA PRO A 207 -3.25 -10.14 -13.27
C PRO A 207 -3.02 -10.54 -14.74
N GLY A 208 -2.01 -11.38 -14.99
CA GLY A 208 -1.69 -11.89 -16.32
C GLY A 208 -0.25 -12.41 -16.45
N PRO A 209 0.09 -13.06 -17.56
CA PRO A 209 1.43 -13.62 -17.81
C PRO A 209 2.44 -12.57 -18.31
N GLU A 210 2.11 -11.27 -18.25
CA GLU A 210 2.89 -10.22 -18.91
C GLU A 210 4.15 -9.86 -18.11
N GLN A 211 5.29 -10.31 -18.62
CA GLN A 211 6.63 -9.96 -18.13
C GLN A 211 7.27 -8.91 -19.06
N PRO A 212 6.93 -7.60 -18.92
CA PRO A 212 7.31 -6.60 -19.93
C PRO A 212 8.83 -6.45 -20.08
N ASN A 213 9.59 -6.56 -18.99
CA ASN A 213 11.04 -6.53 -19.04
C ASN A 213 11.64 -7.71 -19.84
N SER A 214 11.15 -8.95 -19.62
CA SER A 214 11.54 -10.13 -20.41
C SER A 214 11.18 -9.95 -21.90
N ALA A 215 10.00 -9.37 -22.18
CA ALA A 215 9.52 -9.12 -23.55
C ALA A 215 10.36 -8.04 -24.26
N TRP A 216 10.67 -6.92 -23.61
CA TRP A 216 11.54 -5.87 -24.15
C TRP A 216 12.96 -6.38 -24.43
N LEU A 217 13.48 -7.28 -23.60
CA LEU A 217 14.76 -7.93 -23.87
C LEU A 217 14.71 -8.79 -25.15
N GLY A 218 13.62 -9.54 -25.36
CA GLY A 218 13.39 -10.28 -26.61
C GLY A 218 13.27 -9.37 -27.83
N VAL A 219 12.60 -8.21 -27.69
CA VAL A 219 12.56 -7.17 -28.74
C VAL A 219 13.97 -6.66 -29.07
N ALA A 220 14.77 -6.33 -28.06
CA ALA A 220 16.14 -5.86 -28.24
C ALA A 220 17.03 -6.89 -28.94
N ILE A 221 17.02 -8.15 -28.47
CA ILE A 221 17.80 -9.25 -29.06
C ILE A 221 17.40 -9.48 -30.51
N ARG A 222 16.10 -9.44 -30.83
CA ARG A 222 15.59 -9.59 -32.20
C ARG A 222 16.13 -8.49 -33.12
N TYR A 223 15.99 -7.22 -32.75
CA TYR A 223 16.47 -6.12 -33.60
C TYR A 223 18.00 -6.08 -33.67
N ALA A 224 18.73 -6.41 -32.60
CA ALA A 224 20.18 -6.56 -32.64
C ALA A 224 20.63 -7.64 -33.66
N LYS A 225 19.94 -8.79 -33.72
CA LYS A 225 20.17 -9.82 -34.73
C LYS A 225 19.84 -9.37 -36.16
N THR A 226 18.84 -8.50 -36.37
CA THR A 226 18.53 -7.99 -37.73
C THR A 226 19.64 -7.14 -38.34
N VAL A 227 20.56 -6.60 -37.52
CA VAL A 227 21.77 -5.88 -37.97
C VAL A 227 23.06 -6.69 -37.76
N GLU A 228 22.92 -8.01 -37.56
CA GLU A 228 24.01 -8.97 -37.34
C GLU A 228 24.94 -8.60 -36.17
N ALA A 229 24.41 -7.95 -35.13
CA ALA A 229 25.20 -7.57 -33.96
C ALA A 229 25.80 -8.78 -33.22
N ASP A 230 25.15 -9.95 -33.31
CA ASP A 230 25.65 -11.25 -32.83
C ASP A 230 26.91 -11.74 -33.57
N LYS A 231 27.16 -11.22 -34.78
CA LYS A 231 28.31 -11.56 -35.63
C LYS A 231 29.35 -10.45 -35.71
N TYR A 232 29.39 -9.52 -34.73
CA TYR A 232 30.26 -8.34 -34.77
C TYR A 232 31.73 -8.65 -35.13
N ALA A 233 32.28 -9.77 -34.66
CA ALA A 233 33.65 -10.20 -34.94
C ALA A 233 33.90 -10.65 -36.40
N SER A 234 32.85 -11.09 -37.11
CA SER A 234 32.90 -11.51 -38.52
C SER A 234 32.74 -10.34 -39.51
N THR A 235 32.16 -9.22 -39.05
CA THR A 235 32.09 -7.98 -39.84
C THR A 235 33.49 -7.39 -40.06
N GLY A 236 34.14 -7.81 -41.15
CA GLY A 236 35.26 -7.18 -41.88
C GLY A 236 36.59 -6.94 -41.15
N GLN A 237 37.67 -7.45 -41.75
CA GLN A 237 39.07 -7.14 -41.40
C GLN A 237 39.60 -5.89 -42.15
N ASP A 238 38.72 -5.11 -42.80
CA ASP A 238 39.11 -3.92 -43.54
C ASP A 238 39.45 -2.74 -42.60
N SER A 239 40.53 -2.05 -42.91
CA SER A 239 41.12 -0.99 -42.08
C SER A 239 40.43 0.38 -42.16
N ASP A 240 39.18 0.44 -42.63
CA ASP A 240 38.38 1.67 -42.64
C ASP A 240 37.91 2.03 -41.21
N LEU A 241 38.18 3.27 -40.81
CA LEU A 241 37.75 3.87 -39.55
C LEU A 241 36.22 3.81 -39.37
N ASN A 242 35.44 3.97 -40.44
CA ASN A 242 33.98 3.88 -40.37
C ASN A 242 33.51 2.46 -40.07
N HIS A 243 34.18 1.48 -40.65
CA HIS A 243 33.90 0.06 -40.44
C HIS A 243 34.23 -0.36 -39.00
N ALA A 244 35.39 0.04 -38.49
CA ALA A 244 35.78 -0.17 -37.09
C ALA A 244 34.80 0.49 -36.09
N LYS A 245 34.33 1.72 -36.38
CA LYS A 245 33.28 2.37 -35.58
C LYS A 245 31.96 1.60 -35.60
N ARG A 246 31.50 1.13 -36.78
CA ARG A 246 30.28 0.32 -36.90
C ARG A 246 30.41 -1.00 -36.13
N GLN A 247 31.55 -1.68 -36.22
CA GLN A 247 31.84 -2.89 -35.47
C GLN A 247 31.76 -2.67 -33.96
N ASN A 248 32.30 -1.54 -33.46
CA ASN A 248 32.22 -1.17 -32.05
C ASN A 248 30.78 -0.94 -31.57
N VAL A 249 29.95 -0.26 -32.37
CA VAL A 249 28.51 -0.06 -32.07
C VAL A 249 27.77 -1.40 -31.99
N LEU A 250 27.99 -2.29 -32.97
CA LEU A 250 27.39 -3.63 -32.97
C LEU A 250 27.82 -4.47 -31.76
N LYS A 251 29.12 -4.45 -31.43
CA LYS A 251 29.66 -5.13 -30.25
C LYS A 251 29.05 -4.58 -28.95
N ARG A 252 28.97 -3.26 -28.77
CA ARG A 252 28.33 -2.63 -27.60
C ARG A 252 26.86 -3.05 -27.48
N LEU A 253 26.11 -2.98 -28.58
CA LEU A 253 24.69 -3.36 -28.60
C LEU A 253 24.49 -4.82 -28.17
N TRP A 254 25.24 -5.75 -28.76
CA TRP A 254 25.13 -7.17 -28.45
C TRP A 254 25.57 -7.50 -27.01
N TRP A 255 26.66 -6.91 -26.52
CA TRP A 255 27.08 -7.10 -25.13
C TRP A 255 26.14 -6.43 -24.12
N CYS A 256 25.47 -5.34 -24.47
CA CYS A 256 24.38 -4.80 -23.64
C CYS A 256 23.17 -5.73 -23.58
N CYS A 257 22.83 -6.43 -24.68
CA CYS A 257 21.84 -7.53 -24.63
C CYS A 257 22.30 -8.64 -23.67
N ILE A 258 23.54 -9.13 -23.80
CA ILE A 258 24.09 -10.17 -22.93
C ILE A 258 24.06 -9.75 -21.44
N ILE A 259 24.50 -8.53 -21.10
CA ILE A 259 24.51 -8.04 -19.71
C ILE A 259 23.09 -8.08 -19.12
N ARG A 260 22.09 -7.56 -19.84
CA ARG A 260 20.68 -7.61 -19.39
C ARG A 260 20.17 -9.05 -19.29
N ASP A 261 20.51 -9.90 -20.26
CA ASP A 261 20.18 -11.33 -20.33
C ASP A 261 20.96 -12.22 -19.33
N ARG A 262 21.78 -11.65 -18.45
CA ARG A 262 22.35 -12.35 -17.28
C ARG A 262 21.82 -11.77 -15.98
N ILE A 263 21.83 -10.44 -15.85
CA ILE A 263 21.51 -9.79 -14.59
C ILE A 263 20.01 -9.78 -14.30
N MET A 264 19.14 -9.72 -15.32
CA MET A 264 17.70 -9.88 -15.08
C MET A 264 17.39 -11.33 -14.64
N PRO A 265 17.65 -12.38 -15.44
CA PRO A 265 17.59 -13.79 -15.02
C PRO A 265 18.12 -14.09 -13.62
N LEU A 266 19.31 -13.60 -13.27
CA LEU A 266 19.90 -13.80 -11.93
C LEU A 266 19.06 -13.20 -10.80
N CYS A 267 18.56 -11.98 -10.98
CA CYS A 267 17.85 -11.24 -9.93
C CYS A 267 16.35 -11.53 -9.87
N VAL A 268 15.71 -11.90 -10.99
CA VAL A 268 14.28 -12.22 -11.08
C VAL A 268 13.99 -13.69 -11.41
N ARG A 269 14.99 -14.59 -11.37
CA ARG A 269 14.78 -16.06 -11.39
C ARG A 269 14.06 -16.57 -12.65
N ARG A 270 14.52 -16.13 -13.82
CA ARG A 270 13.96 -16.47 -15.14
C ARG A 270 15.04 -17.05 -16.05
N GLY A 271 14.64 -17.80 -17.08
CA GLY A 271 15.57 -18.33 -18.08
C GLY A 271 16.23 -17.23 -18.94
N ILE A 272 17.42 -17.53 -19.44
CA ILE A 272 18.18 -16.66 -20.37
C ILE A 272 17.74 -16.87 -21.83
N GLN A 273 17.83 -15.85 -22.68
CA GLN A 273 17.45 -15.91 -24.10
C GLN A 273 18.66 -16.14 -25.04
N ILE A 274 19.87 -15.80 -24.61
CA ILE A 274 21.14 -16.04 -25.33
C ILE A 274 21.90 -17.14 -24.59
N THR A 275 21.91 -18.36 -25.11
CA THR A 275 22.69 -19.49 -24.53
C THR A 275 24.04 -19.65 -25.23
N GLY A 276 24.90 -20.55 -24.73
CA GLY A 276 26.16 -20.91 -25.40
C GLY A 276 25.96 -21.51 -26.81
N HIS A 277 24.77 -22.06 -27.12
CA HIS A 277 24.41 -22.49 -28.47
C HIS A 277 24.11 -21.31 -29.42
N HIS A 278 23.67 -20.17 -28.87
CA HIS A 278 23.35 -18.97 -29.66
C HIS A 278 24.60 -18.10 -29.93
N PHE A 279 25.64 -18.19 -29.10
CA PHE A 279 26.82 -17.34 -29.22
C PHE A 279 28.10 -18.00 -28.63
N ALA A 280 29.14 -18.10 -29.46
CA ALA A 280 30.41 -18.73 -29.08
C ALA A 280 31.31 -17.79 -28.24
N PHE A 281 31.08 -17.74 -26.93
CA PHE A 281 31.84 -16.91 -25.98
C PHE A 281 33.35 -17.19 -25.96
N GLY A 282 33.79 -18.41 -26.28
CA GLY A 282 35.21 -18.77 -26.34
C GLY A 282 35.95 -18.24 -27.58
N ILE A 283 35.23 -17.83 -28.62
CA ILE A 283 35.79 -17.29 -29.88
C ILE A 283 35.67 -15.77 -29.90
N ASN A 284 34.53 -15.23 -29.46
CA ASN A 284 34.20 -13.82 -29.56
C ASN A 284 34.60 -13.06 -28.29
N ALA A 285 35.68 -12.27 -28.37
CA ALA A 285 36.22 -11.54 -27.22
C ALA A 285 35.20 -10.54 -26.61
N PRO A 286 35.07 -10.49 -25.26
CA PRO A 286 34.10 -9.64 -24.59
C PRO A 286 34.32 -8.14 -24.78
N LEU A 287 33.30 -7.35 -24.47
CA LEU A 287 33.39 -5.89 -24.45
C LEU A 287 34.27 -5.43 -23.28
N GLY A 288 35.36 -4.74 -23.57
CA GLY A 288 36.35 -4.35 -22.55
C GLY A 288 36.93 -2.96 -22.76
N CYS A 289 37.98 -2.65 -22.00
CA CYS A 289 38.61 -1.31 -21.98
C CYS A 289 39.02 -0.78 -23.37
N LYS A 290 39.41 -1.66 -24.30
CA LYS A 290 39.80 -1.27 -25.66
C LYS A 290 38.62 -0.68 -26.43
N ASP A 291 37.43 -1.25 -26.27
CA ASP A 291 36.19 -0.86 -26.96
C ASP A 291 35.60 0.47 -26.46
N LEU A 292 36.08 0.95 -25.31
CA LEU A 292 35.71 2.23 -24.67
C LEU A 292 36.83 3.28 -24.76
N SER A 293 37.98 2.95 -25.33
CA SER A 293 39.21 3.75 -25.21
C SER A 293 39.08 5.16 -25.81
N ASP A 294 38.28 5.31 -26.86
CA ASP A 294 38.04 6.55 -27.61
C ASP A 294 37.09 7.54 -26.90
N GLU A 295 36.33 7.07 -25.90
CA GLU A 295 35.45 7.92 -25.08
C GLU A 295 36.03 8.25 -23.70
N ILE A 296 37.18 7.68 -23.30
CA ILE A 296 37.80 7.92 -21.98
C ILE A 296 38.14 9.40 -21.81
N GLN A 297 38.82 10.01 -22.79
CA GLN A 297 39.25 11.42 -22.74
C GLN A 297 38.14 12.41 -23.12
N ARG A 298 36.99 11.92 -23.59
CA ARG A 298 35.85 12.74 -24.05
C ARG A 298 34.65 12.71 -23.08
N SER A 299 34.81 12.13 -21.90
CA SER A 299 33.76 12.13 -20.88
C SER A 299 33.50 13.53 -20.32
N ARG A 300 32.25 13.80 -19.97
CA ARG A 300 31.85 15.04 -19.28
C ARG A 300 31.42 14.83 -17.85
N VAL A 301 31.35 13.57 -17.41
CA VAL A 301 30.86 13.20 -16.09
C VAL A 301 31.93 12.54 -15.21
N TYR A 302 32.96 11.96 -15.83
CA TYR A 302 34.11 11.35 -15.16
C TYR A 302 35.43 11.99 -15.57
N SER A 303 36.42 11.96 -14.67
CA SER A 303 37.82 12.15 -15.06
C SER A 303 38.30 10.96 -15.90
N ALA A 304 39.35 11.16 -16.70
CA ALA A 304 39.91 10.10 -17.55
C ALA A 304 40.35 8.87 -16.75
N ASP A 305 40.90 9.06 -15.55
CA ASP A 305 41.33 7.97 -14.67
C ASP A 305 40.15 7.26 -14.03
N ALA A 306 39.15 7.99 -13.53
CA ALA A 306 37.94 7.39 -13.00
C ALA A 306 37.20 6.57 -14.06
N LYS A 307 37.08 7.10 -15.28
CA LYS A 307 36.48 6.40 -16.41
C LYS A 307 37.28 5.18 -16.84
N ARG A 308 38.62 5.23 -16.78
CA ARG A 308 39.49 4.08 -17.03
C ARG A 308 39.29 2.99 -15.97
N SER A 309 39.15 3.34 -14.69
CA SER A 309 38.81 2.37 -13.63
C SER A 309 37.42 1.78 -13.81
N ILE A 310 36.41 2.59 -14.15
CA ILE A 310 35.06 2.11 -14.49
C ILE A 310 35.09 1.16 -15.70
N ALA A 311 35.87 1.45 -16.75
CA ALA A 311 36.02 0.57 -17.90
C ALA A 311 36.66 -0.79 -17.55
N LYS A 312 37.63 -0.83 -16.62
CA LYS A 312 38.18 -2.08 -16.06
C LYS A 312 37.11 -2.89 -15.32
N ILE A 313 36.30 -2.22 -14.50
CA ILE A 313 35.21 -2.81 -13.71
C ILE A 313 34.11 -3.37 -14.64
N MET A 314 33.73 -2.63 -15.69
CA MET A 314 32.81 -3.08 -16.75
C MET A 314 33.37 -4.30 -17.50
N ALA A 315 34.66 -4.35 -17.81
CA ALA A 315 35.26 -5.52 -18.44
C ALA A 315 35.12 -6.79 -17.55
N VAL A 316 35.43 -6.67 -16.26
CA VAL A 316 35.24 -7.72 -15.25
C VAL A 316 33.77 -8.18 -15.15
N MET A 317 32.82 -7.26 -15.30
CA MET A 317 31.38 -7.56 -15.39
C MET A 317 31.01 -8.38 -16.63
N THR A 318 31.57 -8.06 -17.80
CA THR A 318 31.32 -8.85 -19.02
C THR A 318 31.95 -10.24 -18.94
N GLU A 319 33.12 -10.40 -18.31
CA GLU A 319 33.67 -11.71 -17.98
C GLU A 319 32.72 -12.50 -17.06
N LEU A 320 32.15 -11.86 -16.04
CA LEU A 320 31.17 -12.52 -15.15
C LEU A 320 29.95 -13.01 -15.96
N CYS A 321 29.44 -12.19 -16.88
CA CYS A 321 28.32 -12.53 -17.75
C CYS A 321 28.57 -13.78 -18.62
N VAL A 322 29.84 -14.07 -18.98
CA VAL A 322 30.19 -15.34 -19.64
C VAL A 322 29.92 -16.51 -18.70
N PHE A 323 30.52 -16.52 -17.51
CA PHE A 323 30.36 -17.60 -16.52
C PHE A 323 28.92 -17.75 -16.00
N LEU A 324 28.17 -16.65 -15.90
CA LEU A 324 26.74 -16.68 -15.59
C LEU A 324 25.91 -17.38 -16.67
N THR A 325 26.39 -17.54 -17.91
CA THR A 325 25.67 -18.30 -18.95
C THR A 325 25.46 -19.74 -18.51
N ASP A 326 26.51 -20.41 -18.03
CA ASP A 326 26.46 -21.81 -17.64
C ASP A 326 25.63 -21.98 -16.36
N VAL A 327 25.86 -21.13 -15.36
CA VAL A 327 25.11 -21.11 -14.08
C VAL A 327 23.61 -20.92 -14.32
N LEU A 328 23.22 -19.91 -15.11
CA LEU A 328 21.80 -19.59 -15.30
C LEU A 328 21.10 -20.61 -16.22
N THR A 329 21.81 -21.19 -17.19
CA THR A 329 21.27 -22.31 -18.01
C THR A 329 21.02 -23.56 -17.16
N LEU A 330 21.88 -23.81 -16.17
CA LEU A 330 21.76 -24.94 -15.25
C LEU A 330 20.60 -24.75 -14.24
N VAL A 331 20.52 -23.56 -13.63
CA VAL A 331 19.61 -23.28 -12.50
C VAL A 331 18.22 -22.82 -12.96
N TYR A 332 18.10 -22.05 -14.04
CA TYR A 332 16.81 -21.51 -14.55
C TYR A 332 16.54 -22.00 -15.98
N GLN A 333 15.98 -23.21 -16.08
CA GLN A 333 15.66 -23.85 -17.36
C GLN A 333 14.56 -23.09 -18.14
N THR A 334 14.67 -23.07 -19.47
CA THR A 334 13.87 -22.20 -20.35
C THR A 334 12.52 -22.77 -20.80
N ASP A 335 12.26 -24.08 -20.68
CA ASP A 335 11.03 -24.72 -21.16
C ASP A 335 10.33 -25.59 -20.09
N PRO A 336 9.01 -25.40 -19.85
CA PRO A 336 8.23 -26.20 -18.91
C PRO A 336 7.50 -27.40 -19.54
N THR A 337 7.66 -27.68 -20.84
CA THR A 337 6.92 -28.76 -21.51
C THR A 337 7.44 -30.17 -21.15
N PRO A 338 6.59 -31.10 -20.67
CA PRO A 338 6.97 -32.48 -20.41
C PRO A 338 7.01 -33.31 -21.71
N VAL A 339 8.01 -33.05 -22.56
CA VAL A 339 8.29 -33.92 -23.71
C VAL A 339 8.70 -35.30 -23.19
N HIS A 340 7.91 -36.32 -23.54
CA HIS A 340 8.12 -37.73 -23.18
C HIS A 340 9.32 -38.34 -23.94
N GLY A 341 10.51 -37.76 -23.75
CA GLY A 341 11.74 -38.11 -24.48
C GLY A 341 12.95 -37.22 -24.16
N GLY A 342 12.84 -36.27 -23.21
CA GLY A 342 13.93 -35.34 -22.87
C GLY A 342 15.12 -35.91 -22.08
N ALA A 343 15.19 -37.24 -21.88
CA ALA A 343 16.27 -37.88 -21.12
C ALA A 343 17.59 -38.01 -21.91
N GLU A 344 17.57 -37.78 -23.24
CA GLU A 344 18.69 -38.14 -24.12
C GLU A 344 19.69 -37.00 -24.41
N PHE A 345 19.47 -35.77 -23.90
CA PHE A 345 20.29 -34.59 -24.27
C PHE A 345 21.21 -34.00 -23.17
N MET A 346 21.38 -34.66 -22.02
CA MET A 346 22.45 -34.33 -21.05
C MET A 346 23.15 -35.58 -20.52
N GLY A 347 24.12 -36.11 -21.28
CA GLY A 347 24.95 -37.26 -20.88
C GLY A 347 26.04 -36.96 -19.83
N HIS A 348 25.84 -35.98 -18.94
CA HIS A 348 26.78 -35.60 -17.88
C HIS A 348 26.06 -35.40 -16.55
N ASP A 349 26.69 -35.82 -15.46
CA ASP A 349 26.17 -35.71 -14.09
C ASP A 349 25.89 -34.23 -13.72
N PRO A 350 24.69 -33.87 -13.26
CA PRO A 350 24.40 -32.54 -12.71
C PRO A 350 25.40 -32.10 -11.64
N VAL A 351 25.94 -33.02 -10.82
CA VAL A 351 26.94 -32.72 -9.79
C VAL A 351 28.27 -32.27 -10.41
N GLU A 352 28.71 -32.91 -11.49
CA GLU A 352 29.92 -32.52 -12.25
C GLU A 352 29.80 -31.08 -12.78
N LYS A 353 28.64 -30.74 -13.37
CA LYS A 353 28.36 -29.38 -13.87
C LYS A 353 28.34 -28.33 -12.76
N ILE A 354 27.82 -28.66 -11.57
CA ILE A 354 27.83 -27.74 -10.41
C ILE A 354 29.26 -27.46 -9.96
N GLN A 355 30.12 -28.48 -9.88
CA GLN A 355 31.53 -28.29 -9.53
C GLN A 355 32.29 -27.49 -10.59
N GLN A 356 32.01 -27.72 -11.88
CA GLN A 356 32.55 -26.90 -12.97
C GLN A 356 32.12 -25.41 -12.86
N CYS A 357 30.85 -25.15 -12.51
CA CYS A 357 30.34 -23.80 -12.28
C CYS A 357 31.00 -23.13 -11.06
N ARG A 358 31.15 -23.84 -9.94
CA ARG A 358 31.88 -23.33 -8.76
C ARG A 358 33.31 -22.94 -9.09
N GLU A 359 34.03 -23.83 -9.74
CA GLU A 359 35.45 -23.66 -10.06
C GLU A 359 35.67 -22.51 -11.06
N THR A 360 34.82 -22.38 -12.08
CA THR A 360 34.89 -21.25 -13.01
C THR A 360 34.55 -19.91 -12.34
N LEU A 361 33.57 -19.86 -11.43
CA LEU A 361 33.29 -18.69 -10.60
C LEU A 361 34.46 -18.33 -9.66
N ARG A 362 35.11 -19.32 -9.03
CA ARG A 362 36.30 -19.12 -8.18
C ARG A 362 37.47 -18.52 -9.00
N ARG A 363 37.76 -19.06 -10.19
CA ARG A 363 38.77 -18.48 -11.11
C ARG A 363 38.43 -17.06 -11.55
N TRP A 364 37.15 -16.76 -11.79
CA TRP A 364 36.72 -15.40 -12.08
C TRP A 364 36.96 -14.47 -10.89
N ARG A 365 36.59 -14.87 -9.66
CA ARG A 365 36.79 -14.08 -8.43
C ARG A 365 38.25 -13.68 -8.25
N ASP A 366 39.17 -14.60 -8.53
CA ASP A 366 40.60 -14.37 -8.30
C ASP A 366 41.18 -13.38 -9.34
N ARG A 367 40.73 -13.44 -10.61
CA ARG A 367 41.03 -12.40 -11.62
C ARG A 367 40.32 -11.07 -11.33
N ALA A 368 39.07 -11.10 -10.91
CA ALA A 368 38.29 -9.92 -10.56
C ALA A 368 38.95 -9.13 -9.41
N ASN A 369 39.50 -9.83 -8.40
CA ASN A 369 40.29 -9.22 -7.34
C ASN A 369 41.56 -8.53 -7.85
N SER A 370 42.32 -9.15 -8.76
CA SER A 370 43.57 -8.56 -9.26
C SER A 370 43.35 -7.32 -10.14
N VAL A 371 42.18 -7.20 -10.79
CA VAL A 371 41.80 -6.03 -11.59
C VAL A 371 41.13 -4.93 -10.77
N MET A 372 40.19 -5.28 -9.89
CA MET A 372 39.38 -4.28 -9.17
C MET A 372 40.09 -3.70 -7.93
N ARG A 373 40.91 -4.46 -7.19
CA ARG A 373 41.62 -3.92 -6.01
C ARG A 373 42.53 -2.72 -6.37
N PRO A 374 43.38 -2.78 -7.42
CA PRO A 374 44.13 -1.61 -7.87
C PRO A 374 43.22 -0.48 -8.35
N ALA A 375 42.18 -0.78 -9.13
CA ALA A 375 41.27 0.25 -9.66
C ALA A 375 40.52 1.05 -8.56
N ILE A 376 40.26 0.42 -7.40
CA ILE A 376 39.73 1.07 -6.20
C ILE A 376 40.84 1.86 -5.48
N ALA A 377 42.03 1.29 -5.28
CA ALA A 377 43.15 1.95 -4.61
C ALA A 377 43.62 3.22 -5.36
N ASP A 378 43.79 3.12 -6.68
CA ASP A 378 44.13 4.23 -7.59
C ASP A 378 43.14 5.41 -7.43
N ALA A 379 41.86 5.11 -7.19
CA ALA A 379 40.80 6.11 -7.01
C ALA A 379 40.83 6.80 -5.65
N HIS A 380 41.36 6.16 -4.60
CA HIS A 380 41.46 6.74 -3.25
C HIS A 380 42.73 7.57 -3.02
N TYR A 381 43.74 7.47 -3.89
CA TYR A 381 44.99 8.22 -3.78
C TYR A 381 44.91 9.67 -4.30
N THR A 382 43.81 10.04 -4.99
CA THR A 382 43.64 11.37 -5.61
C THR A 382 42.82 12.31 -4.71
N PRO A 383 43.40 13.39 -4.15
CA PRO A 383 42.76 14.16 -3.07
C PRO A 383 41.55 15.01 -3.50
N ASP A 384 41.38 15.33 -4.79
CA ASP A 384 40.31 16.22 -5.30
C ASP A 384 39.04 15.50 -5.81
N THR A 385 38.98 14.16 -5.75
CA THR A 385 38.02 13.36 -6.55
C THR A 385 37.08 12.44 -5.76
N THR A 386 36.66 12.85 -4.55
CA THR A 386 35.76 12.11 -3.65
C THR A 386 34.45 11.62 -4.31
N CYS A 387 33.88 12.39 -5.25
CA CYS A 387 32.66 11.97 -5.96
C CYS A 387 32.91 10.81 -6.94
N HIS A 388 34.09 10.72 -7.55
CA HIS A 388 34.41 9.68 -8.53
C HIS A 388 34.83 8.36 -7.88
N SER A 389 35.57 8.42 -6.76
CA SER A 389 35.91 7.22 -5.98
C SER A 389 34.65 6.53 -5.45
N HIS A 390 33.65 7.28 -4.96
CA HIS A 390 32.34 6.74 -4.59
C HIS A 390 31.62 5.98 -5.71
N MET A 391 31.70 6.44 -6.97
CA MET A 391 31.08 5.72 -8.10
C MET A 391 31.83 4.43 -8.43
N ILE A 392 33.16 4.42 -8.28
CA ILE A 392 33.99 3.22 -8.42
C ILE A 392 33.63 2.19 -7.34
N THR A 393 33.50 2.62 -6.08
CA THR A 393 33.00 1.79 -4.97
C THR A 393 31.62 1.19 -5.27
N LEU A 394 30.67 2.03 -5.74
CA LEU A 394 29.31 1.60 -6.08
C LEU A 394 29.30 0.44 -7.09
N TYR A 395 30.03 0.58 -8.21
CA TYR A 395 30.05 -0.43 -9.26
C TYR A 395 30.84 -1.69 -8.88
N SER A 396 31.95 -1.56 -8.15
CA SER A 396 32.67 -2.73 -7.63
C SER A 396 31.82 -3.53 -6.64
N SER A 397 31.16 -2.88 -5.68
CA SER A 397 30.25 -3.58 -4.74
C SER A 397 29.05 -4.23 -5.45
N LEU A 398 28.49 -3.58 -6.47
CA LEU A 398 27.38 -4.15 -7.26
C LEU A 398 27.79 -5.43 -8.00
N ILE A 399 28.98 -5.48 -8.59
CA ILE A 399 29.50 -6.70 -9.24
C ILE A 399 29.71 -7.83 -8.22
N TRP A 400 30.22 -7.51 -7.02
CA TRP A 400 30.32 -8.49 -5.95
C TRP A 400 28.95 -9.03 -5.54
N MET A 401 27.93 -8.17 -5.40
CA MET A 401 26.56 -8.61 -5.12
C MET A 401 26.03 -9.60 -6.18
N TYR A 402 26.32 -9.38 -7.47
CA TYR A 402 25.96 -10.33 -8.53
C TYR A 402 26.72 -11.66 -8.42
N TYR A 403 28.02 -11.62 -8.17
CA TYR A 403 28.83 -12.83 -7.94
C TYR A 403 28.30 -13.66 -6.76
N HIS A 404 28.00 -13.03 -5.63
CA HIS A 404 27.45 -13.72 -4.47
C HIS A 404 26.01 -14.21 -4.72
N SER A 405 25.20 -13.47 -5.47
CA SER A 405 23.86 -13.94 -5.89
C SER A 405 23.95 -15.20 -6.77
N ALA A 406 24.97 -15.31 -7.61
CA ALA A 406 25.19 -16.50 -8.44
C ALA A 406 25.62 -17.73 -7.61
N ARG A 407 26.44 -17.53 -6.56
CA ARG A 407 26.72 -18.58 -5.57
C ARG A 407 25.44 -19.04 -4.87
N LEU A 408 24.61 -18.11 -4.39
CA LEU A 408 23.32 -18.45 -3.75
C LEU A 408 22.42 -19.27 -4.66
N ALA A 409 22.26 -18.86 -5.93
CA ALA A 409 21.49 -19.60 -6.92
C ALA A 409 22.01 -21.02 -7.16
N LEU A 410 23.34 -21.19 -7.27
CA LEU A 410 23.97 -22.48 -7.48
C LEU A 410 23.85 -23.40 -6.25
N CYS A 411 24.04 -22.87 -5.04
CA CYS A 411 23.85 -23.63 -3.80
C CYS A 411 22.39 -24.05 -3.60
N ASN A 412 21.42 -23.17 -3.88
CA ASN A 412 19.99 -23.51 -3.82
C ASN A 412 19.65 -24.67 -4.76
N TYR A 413 20.17 -24.65 -6.00
CA TYR A 413 19.96 -25.70 -6.97
C TYR A 413 20.60 -27.04 -6.53
N GLU A 414 21.82 -26.98 -6.00
CA GLU A 414 22.50 -28.18 -5.47
C GLU A 414 21.74 -28.80 -4.29
N LEU A 415 21.19 -27.99 -3.39
CA LEU A 415 20.35 -28.44 -2.28
C LEU A 415 19.04 -29.08 -2.76
N GLN A 416 18.42 -28.55 -3.82
CA GLN A 416 17.23 -29.15 -4.45
C GLN A 416 17.54 -30.54 -5.06
N LEU A 417 18.74 -30.74 -5.60
CA LEU A 417 19.16 -32.04 -6.16
C LEU A 417 19.55 -33.08 -5.11
N ARG A 418 20.08 -32.66 -3.95
CA ARG A 418 20.52 -33.57 -2.88
C ARG A 418 19.39 -34.19 -2.07
N LEU A 419 18.19 -33.59 -2.06
CA LEU A 419 17.06 -34.19 -1.38
C LEU A 419 16.45 -35.31 -2.25
N PRO A 420 16.20 -36.50 -1.67
CA PRO A 420 15.68 -37.62 -2.44
C PRO A 420 14.29 -37.27 -2.97
N ALA A 421 14.15 -37.27 -4.30
CA ALA A 421 12.84 -37.31 -4.93
C ALA A 421 12.12 -38.57 -4.44
N ALA A 422 10.88 -38.41 -3.96
CA ALA A 422 10.03 -39.52 -3.56
C ALA A 422 9.54 -40.30 -4.79
N SER A 423 10.44 -41.00 -5.49
CA SER A 423 10.09 -41.96 -6.52
C SER A 423 9.63 -43.26 -5.87
N ALA A 424 8.31 -43.46 -5.92
CA ALA A 424 7.60 -44.73 -5.84
C ALA A 424 8.45 -46.00 -5.58
N GLU A 425 8.45 -46.48 -4.32
CA GLU A 425 7.87 -47.79 -3.96
C GLU A 425 8.04 -48.11 -2.45
N LEU A 426 6.95 -48.61 -1.86
CA LEU A 426 6.87 -49.52 -0.71
C LEU A 426 7.37 -49.13 0.71
N SER A 427 6.42 -49.31 1.64
CA SER A 427 6.56 -49.85 3.01
C SER A 427 6.66 -48.90 4.22
N PHE A 428 5.90 -49.29 5.26
CA PHE A 428 5.89 -48.71 6.61
C PHE A 428 7.26 -48.88 7.29
N GLY A 429 7.81 -47.80 7.83
CA GLY A 429 8.99 -47.89 8.70
C GLY A 429 9.59 -46.51 8.98
N CYS A 430 9.74 -46.18 10.26
CA CYS A 430 10.49 -44.99 10.66
C CYS A 430 11.98 -45.20 10.34
N GLN A 431 12.49 -44.50 9.33
CA GLN A 431 13.91 -44.25 9.18
C GLN A 431 14.13 -42.75 8.98
N GLN A 432 14.85 -42.14 9.93
CA GLN A 432 15.38 -40.80 9.78
C GLN A 432 16.30 -40.78 8.56
N LEU A 433 15.92 -40.04 7.53
CA LEU A 433 16.76 -39.80 6.36
C LEU A 433 17.92 -38.90 6.78
N ALA A 434 19.00 -39.53 7.25
CA ALA A 434 20.24 -38.84 7.59
C ALA A 434 20.79 -38.14 6.34
N TYR A 435 20.93 -36.82 6.44
CA TYR A 435 21.74 -36.02 5.52
C TYR A 435 23.15 -36.61 5.53
N ARG A 436 23.61 -37.22 4.41
CA ARG A 436 24.94 -37.83 4.35
C ARG A 436 26.02 -36.75 4.45
N ASP A 437 26.68 -36.70 5.60
CA ASP A 437 27.72 -35.75 5.97
C ASP A 437 29.07 -36.10 5.30
N ASP A 438 29.14 -35.97 3.98
CA ASP A 438 30.37 -36.09 3.18
C ASP A 438 30.77 -34.76 2.49
N SER A 439 30.01 -33.67 2.70
CA SER A 439 30.38 -32.34 2.18
C SER A 439 29.85 -31.18 3.03
N HIS A 440 30.66 -30.80 4.03
CA HIS A 440 30.45 -29.67 4.95
C HIS A 440 30.48 -28.25 4.28
N ASP A 441 30.59 -28.19 2.94
CA ASP A 441 30.82 -26.95 2.15
C ASP A 441 29.52 -26.19 1.84
N GLY A 442 28.44 -26.87 1.46
CA GLY A 442 27.27 -26.24 0.83
C GLY A 442 26.52 -25.21 1.69
N GLY A 443 26.32 -25.48 2.98
CA GLY A 443 25.66 -24.54 3.91
C GLY A 443 26.56 -23.35 4.26
N THR A 444 27.84 -23.60 4.43
CA THR A 444 28.88 -22.60 4.68
C THR A 444 28.99 -21.65 3.49
N GLU A 445 29.03 -22.16 2.26
CA GLU A 445 29.10 -21.36 1.05
C GLU A 445 27.89 -20.42 0.89
N LEU A 446 26.71 -20.92 1.24
CA LEU A 446 25.45 -20.16 1.19
C LEU A 446 25.46 -19.03 2.23
N TRP A 447 25.95 -19.29 3.44
CA TRP A 447 26.12 -18.29 4.50
C TRP A 447 27.14 -17.21 4.17
N GLU A 448 28.30 -17.59 3.63
CA GLU A 448 29.29 -16.63 3.15
C GLU A 448 28.71 -15.73 2.07
N ALA A 449 27.97 -16.31 1.10
CA ALA A 449 27.40 -15.54 -0.01
C ALA A 449 26.30 -14.58 0.45
N ALA A 450 25.40 -15.00 1.35
CA ALA A 450 24.38 -14.12 1.93
C ALA A 450 25.02 -12.98 2.75
N THR A 451 25.96 -13.31 3.63
CA THR A 451 26.67 -12.33 4.47
C THR A 451 27.47 -11.35 3.63
N SER A 452 28.17 -11.80 2.58
CA SER A 452 28.94 -10.92 1.70
C SER A 452 28.08 -9.90 0.93
N ILE A 453 26.82 -10.24 0.62
CA ILE A 453 25.86 -9.27 0.06
C ILE A 453 25.50 -8.22 1.12
N THR A 454 25.23 -8.65 2.35
CA THR A 454 24.98 -7.76 3.50
C THR A 454 26.16 -6.81 3.75
N ASP A 455 27.40 -7.30 3.70
CA ASP A 455 28.61 -6.48 3.88
C ASP A 455 28.82 -5.48 2.75
N CYS A 456 28.56 -5.86 1.50
CA CYS A 456 28.55 -4.93 0.36
C CYS A 456 27.53 -3.80 0.59
N LEU A 457 26.34 -4.12 1.08
CA LEU A 457 25.31 -3.13 1.39
C LEU A 457 25.68 -2.25 2.58
N LYS A 458 26.27 -2.82 3.64
CA LYS A 458 26.78 -2.09 4.81
C LYS A 458 27.81 -1.04 4.40
N HIS A 459 28.77 -1.43 3.57
CA HIS A 459 29.78 -0.53 3.02
C HIS A 459 29.14 0.59 2.17
N LEU A 460 28.18 0.26 1.30
CA LEU A 460 27.47 1.26 0.49
C LEU A 460 26.57 2.20 1.32
N LEU A 461 26.02 1.74 2.44
CA LEU A 461 25.24 2.59 3.36
C LEU A 461 26.13 3.62 4.07
N GLN A 462 27.34 3.25 4.48
CA GLN A 462 28.31 4.18 5.11
C GLN A 462 28.59 5.40 4.21
N PHE A 463 28.71 5.19 2.90
CA PHE A 463 28.91 6.25 1.91
C PHE A 463 27.61 6.82 1.30
N ARG A 464 26.42 6.40 1.80
CA ARG A 464 25.08 6.79 1.29
C ARG A 464 24.85 6.49 -0.20
N LEU A 465 25.44 5.41 -0.71
CA LEU A 465 25.45 5.04 -2.12
C LEU A 465 24.34 4.08 -2.54
N VAL A 466 23.67 3.41 -1.59
CA VAL A 466 22.61 2.42 -1.86
C VAL A 466 21.48 2.96 -2.74
N ARG A 467 21.11 4.23 -2.57
CA ARG A 467 20.11 4.91 -3.42
C ARG A 467 20.50 5.06 -4.90
N TRP A 468 21.74 4.78 -5.28
CA TRP A 468 22.17 4.80 -6.69
C TRP A 468 22.27 3.39 -7.30
N LEU A 469 21.92 2.34 -6.55
CA LEU A 469 21.89 0.97 -7.06
C LEU A 469 20.70 0.75 -8.02
N PRO A 470 20.88 -0.05 -9.09
CA PRO A 470 19.80 -0.44 -9.99
C PRO A 470 18.80 -1.40 -9.31
N SER A 471 17.61 -1.54 -9.91
CA SER A 471 16.53 -2.41 -9.40
C SER A 471 16.92 -3.87 -9.17
N SER A 472 17.95 -4.38 -9.86
CA SER A 472 18.53 -5.70 -9.64
C SER A 472 19.05 -5.91 -8.21
N ALA A 473 19.49 -4.86 -7.52
CA ALA A 473 19.93 -4.93 -6.13
C ALA A 473 18.81 -5.39 -5.17
N VAL A 474 17.54 -5.09 -5.46
CA VAL A 474 16.38 -5.58 -4.70
C VAL A 474 16.30 -7.11 -4.77
N GLY A 475 16.48 -7.69 -5.96
CA GLY A 475 16.50 -9.15 -6.18
C GLY A 475 17.73 -9.85 -5.59
N CYS A 476 18.86 -9.16 -5.46
CA CYS A 476 20.03 -9.63 -4.70
C CYS A 476 19.80 -9.60 -3.18
N THR A 477 19.00 -8.64 -2.68
CA THR A 477 18.75 -8.43 -1.24
C THR A 477 17.66 -9.36 -0.69
N ALA A 478 16.73 -9.81 -1.53
CA ALA A 478 15.54 -10.57 -1.13
C ALA A 478 15.83 -11.82 -0.29
N LEU A 479 16.69 -12.74 -0.77
CA LEU A 479 17.00 -13.98 -0.06
C LEU A 479 17.86 -13.74 1.21
N PRO A 480 18.94 -12.93 1.18
CA PRO A 480 19.67 -12.56 2.41
C PRO A 480 18.78 -11.96 3.50
N LEU A 481 17.81 -11.09 3.13
CA LEU A 481 16.86 -10.51 4.09
C LEU A 481 16.02 -11.58 4.78
N ALA A 482 15.45 -12.53 4.02
CA ALA A 482 14.68 -13.63 4.60
C ALA A 482 15.54 -14.53 5.53
N LEU A 483 16.79 -14.81 5.14
CA LEU A 483 17.72 -15.62 5.95
C LEU A 483 18.09 -14.94 7.27
N HIS A 484 18.40 -13.64 7.27
CA HIS A 484 18.71 -12.92 8.50
C HIS A 484 17.47 -12.66 9.38
N MET A 485 16.25 -12.64 8.81
CA MET A 485 15.01 -12.66 9.59
C MET A 485 14.78 -14.00 10.30
N LEU A 486 15.07 -15.13 9.64
CA LEU A 486 15.05 -16.47 10.28
C LEU A 486 16.05 -16.54 11.44
N ASP A 487 17.27 -16.06 11.21
CA ASP A 487 18.38 -16.13 12.16
C ASP A 487 18.10 -15.38 13.47
N ILE A 488 17.46 -14.21 13.40
CA ILE A 488 17.06 -13.44 14.58
C ILE A 488 15.99 -14.16 15.39
N ASN A 489 14.94 -14.70 14.76
CA ASN A 489 13.84 -15.33 15.49
C ASN A 489 14.21 -16.68 16.12
N MET A 490 15.27 -17.35 15.64
CA MET A 490 15.85 -18.51 16.32
C MET A 490 16.82 -18.16 17.45
N SER A 491 17.40 -16.96 17.41
CA SER A 491 18.38 -16.54 18.42
C SER A 491 17.67 -16.13 19.70
N THR A 492 18.06 -16.69 20.84
CA THR A 492 17.57 -16.18 22.13
C THR A 492 18.07 -14.74 22.31
N CYS A 493 17.19 -13.85 22.79
CA CYS A 493 17.47 -12.41 22.90
C CYS A 493 18.66 -12.03 23.84
N ALA A 494 19.27 -13.02 24.50
CA ALA A 494 20.40 -12.86 25.41
C ALA A 494 21.73 -13.49 24.90
N GLY A 495 21.76 -14.02 23.67
CA GLY A 495 22.96 -14.65 23.11
C GLY A 495 24.08 -13.65 22.76
N PRO A 496 25.38 -14.00 22.94
CA PRO A 496 26.50 -13.06 22.76
C PRO A 496 26.69 -12.56 21.32
N ARG A 497 26.16 -13.25 20.30
CA ARG A 497 26.17 -12.81 18.89
C ARG A 497 24.87 -12.10 18.45
N ALA A 498 23.86 -11.98 19.31
CA ALA A 498 22.58 -11.33 18.96
C ALA A 498 22.72 -9.88 18.43
N PRO A 499 23.62 -9.02 18.98
CA PRO A 499 23.82 -7.66 18.44
C PRO A 499 24.34 -7.66 16.99
N GLU A 500 25.23 -8.58 16.63
CA GLU A 500 25.80 -8.68 15.28
C GLU A 500 24.75 -9.13 14.27
N LYS A 501 23.95 -10.14 14.63
CA LYS A 501 22.81 -10.59 13.80
C LYS A 501 21.81 -9.46 13.57
N GLN A 502 21.53 -8.67 14.61
CA GLN A 502 20.58 -7.56 14.52
C GLN A 502 21.13 -6.43 13.65
N ASP A 503 22.43 -6.14 13.70
CA ASP A 503 23.10 -5.17 12.83
C ASP A 503 23.06 -5.60 11.33
N ARG A 504 23.26 -6.89 11.05
CA ARG A 504 23.10 -7.46 9.69
C ARG A 504 21.66 -7.32 9.18
N LEU A 505 20.66 -7.65 9.99
CA LEU A 505 19.25 -7.46 9.64
C LEU A 505 18.90 -5.97 9.45
N ASN A 506 19.35 -5.10 10.35
CA ASN A 506 19.14 -3.65 10.27
C ASN A 506 19.76 -3.06 8.98
N THR A 507 20.94 -3.54 8.58
CA THR A 507 21.60 -3.18 7.32
C THR A 507 20.70 -3.48 6.11
N LEU A 508 20.12 -4.68 6.05
CA LEU A 508 19.27 -5.10 4.94
C LEU A 508 17.94 -4.35 4.92
N ILE A 509 17.32 -4.15 6.09
CA ILE A 509 16.11 -3.32 6.23
C ILE A 509 16.38 -1.88 5.79
N GLN A 510 17.51 -1.29 6.17
CA GLN A 510 17.88 0.06 5.77
C GLN A 510 18.17 0.15 4.26
N ALA A 511 18.77 -0.88 3.66
CA ALA A 511 18.94 -0.93 2.21
C ALA A 511 17.60 -0.96 1.47
N MET A 512 16.65 -1.79 1.92
CA MET A 512 15.29 -1.82 1.37
C MET A 512 14.56 -0.47 1.53
N LYS A 513 14.74 0.24 2.65
CA LYS A 513 14.20 1.60 2.84
C LYS A 513 14.74 2.61 1.81
N GLU A 514 16.04 2.57 1.48
CA GLU A 514 16.65 3.46 0.47
C GLU A 514 16.20 3.10 -0.97
N TYR A 515 15.85 1.84 -1.24
CA TYR A 515 15.29 1.41 -2.52
C TYR A 515 13.82 1.82 -2.71
N ARG A 516 13.03 1.82 -1.63
CA ARG A 516 11.57 1.94 -1.65
C ARG A 516 11.02 3.13 -2.47
N PRO A 517 11.58 4.36 -2.40
CA PRO A 517 11.09 5.50 -3.18
C PRO A 517 11.31 5.37 -4.71
N GLN A 518 12.12 4.41 -5.15
CA GLN A 518 12.55 4.27 -6.54
C GLN A 518 11.99 3.03 -7.23
N TYR A 519 11.67 1.98 -6.46
CA TYR A 519 11.31 0.65 -6.97
C TYR A 519 10.18 0.02 -6.13
N GLU A 520 8.97 -0.06 -6.69
CA GLU A 520 7.82 -0.71 -6.01
C GLU A 520 8.04 -2.21 -5.74
N ALA A 521 8.95 -2.85 -6.48
CA ALA A 521 9.37 -4.23 -6.24
C ALA A 521 9.85 -4.49 -4.80
N VAL A 522 10.28 -3.46 -4.06
CA VAL A 522 10.64 -3.56 -2.63
C VAL A 522 9.44 -3.99 -1.79
N ASP A 523 8.30 -3.29 -1.92
CA ASP A 523 7.11 -3.56 -1.10
C ASP A 523 6.56 -4.95 -1.41
N TRP A 524 6.65 -5.37 -2.68
CA TRP A 524 6.25 -6.70 -3.11
C TRP A 524 7.22 -7.81 -2.63
N VAL A 525 8.55 -7.61 -2.64
CA VAL A 525 9.52 -8.54 -2.03
C VAL A 525 9.26 -8.67 -0.53
N CYS A 526 9.01 -7.55 0.15
CA CYS A 526 8.66 -7.54 1.57
C CYS A 526 7.35 -8.30 1.88
N ARG A 527 6.30 -8.15 1.05
CA ARG A 527 5.07 -8.96 1.14
C ARG A 527 5.36 -10.45 0.95
N THR A 528 6.19 -10.81 -0.02
CA THR A 528 6.59 -12.19 -0.28
C THR A 528 7.33 -12.81 0.90
N ILE A 529 8.35 -12.13 1.44
CA ILE A 529 9.12 -12.63 2.58
C ILE A 529 8.19 -12.85 3.78
N ARG A 530 7.23 -11.96 4.04
CA ARG A 530 6.21 -12.17 5.08
C ARG A 530 5.25 -13.31 4.77
N TYR A 531 4.70 -13.39 3.56
CA TYR A 531 3.78 -14.47 3.19
C TYR A 531 4.39 -15.85 3.48
N VAL A 532 5.66 -15.99 3.11
CA VAL A 532 6.46 -17.18 3.38
C VAL A 532 6.74 -17.35 4.87
N TRP A 533 7.05 -16.27 5.59
CA TRP A 533 7.22 -16.25 7.04
C TRP A 533 6.00 -16.84 7.77
N ASP A 534 4.83 -16.25 7.56
CA ASP A 534 3.58 -16.60 8.21
C ASP A 534 3.18 -18.06 7.88
N GLY A 535 3.37 -18.48 6.62
CA GLY A 535 3.15 -19.86 6.18
C GLY A 535 4.16 -20.89 6.72
N THR A 536 5.35 -20.48 7.18
CA THR A 536 6.34 -21.38 7.82
C THR A 536 6.21 -21.49 9.33
N CYS A 537 5.39 -20.65 9.97
CA CYS A 537 5.27 -20.54 11.42
C CYS A 537 3.95 -21.09 12.03
N LEU A 538 3.08 -21.72 11.22
CA LEU A 538 1.75 -22.16 11.66
C LEU A 538 1.60 -23.66 12.02
N ASP A 539 2.70 -24.41 12.16
CA ASP A 539 2.68 -25.75 12.77
C ASP A 539 3.54 -25.79 14.07
N GLU A 540 2.80 -25.80 15.19
CA GLU A 540 3.20 -25.88 16.61
C GLU A 540 4.09 -24.78 17.25
N PRO A 541 3.75 -24.32 18.48
CA PRO A 541 4.69 -23.57 19.30
C PRO A 541 5.81 -24.50 19.79
N MET A 542 7.06 -24.14 19.51
CA MET A 542 8.27 -24.88 19.92
C MET A 542 8.56 -24.75 21.43
N ARG A 543 7.59 -25.15 22.28
CA ARG A 543 7.61 -25.11 23.75
C ARG A 543 7.55 -26.51 24.41
N SER A 544 7.41 -27.60 23.66
CA SER A 544 7.31 -28.98 24.18
C SER A 544 8.66 -29.70 24.35
N TRP A 545 9.70 -29.02 24.86
CA TRP A 545 10.94 -29.66 25.33
C TRP A 545 11.33 -29.19 26.73
N GLN A 546 10.38 -29.30 27.65
CA GLN A 546 10.62 -29.34 29.11
C GLN A 546 10.04 -30.63 29.70
N ASP A 547 10.65 -31.76 29.33
CA ASP A 547 10.61 -32.96 30.17
C ASP A 547 12.01 -33.15 30.79
N PRO A 548 12.19 -32.93 32.10
CA PRO A 548 13.48 -33.12 32.77
C PRO A 548 13.90 -34.59 32.94
N THR A 549 13.12 -35.57 32.44
CA THR A 549 13.20 -36.96 32.89
C THR A 549 13.31 -38.02 31.78
N GLN A 550 14.26 -37.87 30.83
CA GLN A 550 14.88 -39.06 30.21
C GLN A 550 16.28 -38.86 29.58
N SER A 551 17.10 -39.91 29.73
CA SER A 551 18.41 -40.15 29.11
C SER A 551 19.45 -39.02 29.15
N ALA A 552 20.03 -38.81 30.34
CA ALA A 552 21.46 -38.51 30.40
C ALA A 552 22.27 -39.75 29.98
N SER A 553 22.82 -39.77 28.76
CA SER A 553 24.11 -40.38 28.39
C SER A 553 24.27 -40.50 26.86
N VAL A 554 25.25 -39.79 26.30
CA VAL A 554 26.33 -40.29 25.43
C VAL A 554 27.24 -39.11 25.09
N LEU A 555 28.44 -39.15 25.70
CA LEU A 555 29.71 -38.55 25.28
C LEU A 555 29.80 -37.05 24.97
N SER A 556 30.58 -36.38 25.83
CA SER A 556 31.24 -35.12 25.56
C SER A 556 32.32 -35.26 24.47
N LEU A 557 32.20 -34.49 23.40
CA LEU A 557 33.34 -33.89 22.69
C LEU A 557 33.02 -32.40 22.57
N GLY A 558 33.89 -31.57 23.12
CA GLY A 558 33.67 -30.13 23.21
C GLY A 558 34.15 -29.42 21.95
N GLU A 559 33.26 -28.70 21.29
CA GLU A 559 33.57 -27.64 20.33
C GLU A 559 32.38 -26.67 20.26
N HIS A 560 32.64 -25.42 19.88
CA HIS A 560 31.65 -24.33 19.95
C HIS A 560 30.44 -24.60 19.03
N ARG A 561 29.24 -24.73 19.61
CA ARG A 561 27.99 -24.74 18.84
C ARG A 561 27.65 -23.33 18.37
N ASP A 562 27.87 -23.07 17.10
CA ASP A 562 27.38 -21.88 16.41
C ASP A 562 25.89 -22.04 16.06
N ASP A 563 25.03 -21.47 16.90
CA ASP A 563 23.60 -21.28 16.61
C ASP A 563 23.45 -20.20 15.52
N ASP A 564 23.28 -20.61 14.28
CA ASP A 564 23.06 -19.77 13.09
C ASP A 564 21.96 -20.41 12.20
N TRP A 565 21.38 -19.71 11.24
CA TRP A 565 20.35 -20.27 10.35
C TRP A 565 20.87 -21.42 9.48
N THR A 566 22.18 -21.58 9.32
CA THR A 566 22.77 -22.81 8.75
C THR A 566 22.36 -24.06 9.52
N ASP A 567 21.97 -23.93 10.79
CA ASP A 567 21.41 -25.01 11.58
C ASP A 567 19.94 -25.32 11.25
N ILE A 568 19.17 -24.39 10.65
CA ILE A 568 17.90 -24.73 9.97
C ILE A 568 18.18 -25.62 8.77
N LEU A 569 19.21 -25.30 7.99
CA LEU A 569 19.59 -26.11 6.82
C LEU A 569 19.96 -27.54 7.25
N ARG A 570 20.62 -27.72 8.41
CA ARG A 570 20.92 -29.03 8.99
C ARG A 570 19.70 -29.72 9.61
N ARG A 571 18.90 -29.01 10.42
CA ARG A 571 17.79 -29.58 11.21
C ARG A 571 16.49 -29.77 10.39
N SER A 572 16.24 -28.92 9.40
CA SER A 572 15.02 -28.93 8.57
C SER A 572 15.27 -28.33 7.16
N PRO A 573 16.06 -29.00 6.31
CA PRO A 573 16.36 -28.52 4.95
C PRO A 573 15.11 -28.30 4.09
N THR A 574 14.03 -29.06 4.35
CA THR A 574 12.73 -28.90 3.70
C THR A 574 12.15 -27.49 3.91
N ARG A 575 12.20 -26.95 5.15
CA ARG A 575 11.64 -25.62 5.45
C ARG A 575 12.46 -24.50 4.81
N TYR A 576 13.79 -24.63 4.83
CA TYR A 576 14.68 -23.75 4.08
C TYR A 576 14.30 -23.70 2.59
N LEU A 577 14.14 -24.87 1.94
CA LEU A 577 13.84 -24.93 0.51
C LEU A 577 12.41 -24.48 0.17
N LYS A 578 11.41 -24.75 1.03
CA LYS A 578 10.07 -24.15 0.88
C LYS A 578 10.17 -22.62 0.81
N MET A 579 10.93 -22.02 1.74
CA MET A 579 11.14 -20.56 1.76
C MET A 579 11.87 -20.04 0.51
N ALA A 580 13.02 -20.63 0.20
CA ALA A 580 13.84 -20.20 -0.94
C ALA A 580 13.09 -20.36 -2.27
N LEU A 581 12.37 -21.47 -2.47
CA LEU A 581 11.54 -21.73 -3.65
C LEU A 581 10.39 -20.72 -3.76
N ALA A 582 9.71 -20.41 -2.65
CA ALA A 582 8.61 -19.46 -2.67
C ALA A 582 9.09 -18.04 -3.01
N ILE A 583 10.23 -17.59 -2.47
CA ILE A 583 10.87 -16.32 -2.85
C ILE A 583 11.26 -16.32 -4.34
N ASP A 584 11.83 -17.41 -4.83
CA ASP A 584 12.31 -17.49 -6.20
C ASP A 584 11.18 -17.57 -7.24
N LEU A 585 10.14 -18.38 -7.00
CA LEU A 585 8.92 -18.41 -7.81
C LEU A 585 8.23 -17.05 -7.84
N SER A 586 8.15 -16.41 -6.68
CA SER A 586 7.58 -15.07 -6.56
C SER A 586 8.33 -14.08 -7.46
N LEU A 587 9.67 -14.06 -7.39
CA LEU A 587 10.51 -13.16 -8.19
C LEU A 587 10.35 -13.42 -9.69
N SER A 588 10.18 -14.69 -10.07
CA SER A 588 9.94 -15.12 -11.44
C SER A 588 8.60 -14.66 -11.98
N LEU A 589 7.52 -14.95 -11.27
CA LEU A 589 6.16 -14.68 -11.70
C LEU A 589 5.77 -13.21 -11.56
N GLY A 590 6.38 -12.49 -10.61
CA GLY A 590 5.93 -11.16 -10.23
C GLY A 590 4.53 -11.20 -9.59
N ARG A 591 4.24 -12.23 -8.78
CA ARG A 591 3.08 -12.37 -7.89
C ARG A 591 3.42 -13.38 -6.79
N LEU A 592 2.56 -13.55 -5.78
CA LEU A 592 2.71 -14.69 -4.86
C LEU A 592 2.50 -16.01 -5.63
N PRO A 593 3.19 -17.10 -5.26
CA PRO A 593 3.09 -18.37 -5.95
C PRO A 593 1.79 -19.08 -5.57
N GLU A 594 1.32 -19.97 -6.42
CA GLU A 594 0.21 -20.90 -6.17
C GLU A 594 0.73 -22.35 -6.25
N GLU A 595 -0.04 -23.34 -5.77
CA GLU A 595 0.33 -24.77 -5.90
C GLU A 595 0.60 -25.19 -7.36
N THR A 596 -0.13 -24.57 -8.29
CA THR A 596 -0.03 -24.79 -9.73
C THR A 596 1.35 -24.43 -10.28
N ASP A 597 1.97 -23.37 -9.74
CA ASP A 597 3.28 -22.86 -10.16
C ASP A 597 4.45 -23.73 -9.68
N ILE A 598 4.25 -24.52 -8.63
CA ILE A 598 5.31 -25.35 -8.05
C ILE A 598 5.65 -26.49 -9.04
N PRO A 599 6.93 -26.62 -9.47
CA PRO A 599 7.35 -27.66 -10.40
C PRO A 599 6.97 -29.05 -9.89
N VAL A 600 6.47 -29.93 -10.77
CA VAL A 600 5.96 -31.26 -10.39
C VAL A 600 6.96 -32.06 -9.54
N LYS A 601 8.26 -31.97 -9.86
CA LYS A 601 9.36 -32.62 -9.12
C LYS A 601 9.57 -32.11 -7.69
N LEU A 602 8.99 -30.96 -7.33
CA LEU A 602 9.09 -30.29 -6.02
C LEU A 602 7.75 -30.23 -5.27
N ARG A 603 6.63 -30.64 -5.88
CA ARG A 603 5.31 -30.66 -5.22
C ARG A 603 5.25 -31.56 -3.97
N TRP A 604 6.16 -32.53 -3.85
CA TRP A 604 6.28 -33.35 -2.64
C TRP A 604 6.63 -32.52 -1.38
N LEU A 605 7.23 -31.32 -1.54
CA LEU A 605 7.47 -30.37 -0.44
C LEU A 605 6.15 -29.93 0.24
N LEU A 606 5.01 -30.03 -0.44
CA LEU A 606 3.68 -29.73 0.08
C LEU A 606 3.02 -30.92 0.81
N LEU A 607 3.48 -32.16 0.57
CA LEU A 607 2.75 -33.39 0.90
C LEU A 607 3.17 -34.07 2.22
N ARG A 608 4.03 -33.45 3.02
CA ARG A 608 4.50 -33.99 4.31
C ARG A 608 4.72 -32.91 5.39
N GLU A 609 3.61 -32.45 5.95
CA GLU A 609 3.42 -31.97 7.33
C GLU A 609 1.89 -31.85 7.50
N THR A 610 1.31 -32.21 8.65
CA THR A 610 -0.15 -32.38 8.81
C THR A 610 -0.89 -31.08 9.11
N GLY A 611 -0.56 -30.01 8.38
CA GLY A 611 -1.25 -28.73 8.34
C GLY A 611 -1.68 -28.44 6.91
N ASN A 612 -2.98 -28.16 6.68
CA ASN A 612 -3.49 -27.85 5.34
C ASN A 612 -2.86 -26.55 4.82
N PHE A 613 -1.96 -26.65 3.84
CA PHE A 613 -1.33 -25.51 3.18
C PHE A 613 -2.31 -24.86 2.18
N SER A 614 -3.39 -24.26 2.70
CA SER A 614 -4.34 -23.50 1.88
C SER A 614 -3.72 -22.15 1.50
N PHE A 615 -3.52 -21.93 0.20
CA PHE A 615 -3.28 -20.61 -0.40
C PHE A 615 -4.55 -19.75 -0.27
N SER A 616 -4.83 -19.33 0.97
CA SER A 616 -6.02 -18.58 1.32
C SER A 616 -5.89 -17.14 0.82
N PRO A 617 -6.93 -16.55 0.20
CA PRO A 617 -6.88 -15.17 -0.27
C PRO A 617 -6.77 -14.21 0.93
N LEU A 618 -5.59 -13.60 1.09
CA LEU A 618 -5.27 -12.77 2.25
C LEU A 618 -5.91 -11.37 2.13
N SER A 619 -7.00 -11.16 2.88
CA SER A 619 -7.58 -9.84 3.14
C SER A 619 -6.87 -9.05 4.25
N SER A 620 -5.80 -9.60 4.85
CA SER A 620 -5.15 -9.07 6.05
C SER A 620 -3.61 -9.11 5.96
N LEU A 621 -2.99 -8.01 5.55
CA LEU A 621 -1.52 -7.87 5.50
C LEU A 621 -1.05 -6.45 5.85
N GLY A 622 -0.63 -6.25 7.11
CA GLY A 622 0.07 -5.04 7.54
C GLY A 622 1.43 -4.84 6.83
N THR A 623 1.99 -3.63 6.83
CA THR A 623 3.27 -3.33 6.16
C THR A 623 4.48 -3.95 6.88
N MET A 624 5.54 -4.30 6.14
CA MET A 624 6.79 -4.87 6.71
C MET A 624 7.70 -3.81 7.35
N PHE A 625 7.46 -2.55 7.01
CA PHE A 625 7.89 -1.42 7.83
C PHE A 625 6.82 -1.16 8.89
N PRO A 626 7.17 -0.79 10.14
CA PRO A 626 6.23 -0.02 10.93
C PRO A 626 5.78 1.15 10.05
N PRO A 627 4.47 1.43 9.95
CA PRO A 627 4.01 2.55 9.16
C PRO A 627 4.78 3.81 9.60
N GLN A 628 5.09 4.73 8.70
CA GLN A 628 5.50 6.07 9.14
C GLN A 628 4.23 6.85 9.47
N ASP A 629 4.29 7.73 10.46
CA ASP A 629 3.17 8.62 10.75
C ASP A 629 2.91 9.52 9.54
N ILE A 630 1.64 9.61 9.16
CA ILE A 630 1.20 10.47 8.07
C ILE A 630 1.10 11.88 8.64
N PRO A 631 1.81 12.88 8.09
CA PRO A 631 1.72 14.23 8.58
C PRO A 631 0.29 14.76 8.39
N PRO A 632 -0.34 15.37 9.40
CA PRO A 632 -1.69 15.89 9.29
C PRO A 632 -1.75 17.05 8.29
N VAL A 633 -2.80 17.08 7.48
CA VAL A 633 -3.18 18.26 6.70
C VAL A 633 -3.78 19.28 7.67
N ALA A 634 -3.45 20.57 7.53
CA ALA A 634 -4.08 21.60 8.33
C ALA A 634 -5.61 21.58 8.17
N ALA A 635 -6.33 21.49 9.28
CA ALA A 635 -7.77 21.71 9.30
C ALA A 635 -8.09 23.18 9.01
N GLN A 636 -9.31 23.45 8.55
CA GLN A 636 -9.80 24.82 8.39
C GLN A 636 -9.82 25.52 9.76
N THR A 637 -9.37 26.77 9.81
CA THR A 637 -9.46 27.58 11.03
C THR A 637 -10.92 27.72 11.42
N LEU A 638 -11.25 27.37 12.66
CA LEU A 638 -12.61 27.44 13.18
C LEU A 638 -12.84 28.80 13.82
N ASP A 639 -13.89 29.49 13.38
CA ASP A 639 -14.38 30.69 14.06
C ASP A 639 -15.04 30.27 15.38
N ILE A 640 -14.26 30.36 16.46
CA ILE A 640 -14.69 30.10 17.84
C ILE A 640 -14.28 31.32 18.68
N PRO A 641 -15.22 32.04 19.32
CA PRO A 641 -14.91 33.27 20.07
C PRO A 641 -13.93 33.06 21.24
N GLY A 642 -12.85 33.84 21.25
CA GLY A 642 -11.64 33.57 22.05
C GLY A 642 -11.65 33.99 23.53
N GLN A 643 -12.68 34.69 24.01
CA GLN A 643 -12.84 35.09 25.41
C GLN A 643 -14.33 35.00 25.78
N GLY A 644 -14.63 34.58 27.01
CA GLY A 644 -15.98 34.48 27.55
C GLY A 644 -15.99 33.70 28.88
N PRO A 645 -17.10 33.72 29.64
CA PRO A 645 -17.26 32.90 30.84
C PRO A 645 -17.30 31.41 30.52
N ILE A 646 -17.06 30.57 31.53
CA ILE A 646 -17.07 29.11 31.40
C ILE A 646 -18.36 28.50 31.95
N CYS A 647 -18.67 27.29 31.53
CA CYS A 647 -19.60 26.41 32.23
C CYS A 647 -18.83 25.28 32.93
N LEU A 648 -19.24 24.93 34.14
CA LEU A 648 -18.86 23.65 34.75
C LEU A 648 -19.64 22.55 34.03
N LEU A 649 -18.96 21.49 33.63
CA LEU A 649 -19.54 20.41 32.82
C LEU A 649 -19.31 19.04 33.48
N SER A 650 -20.32 18.20 33.54
CA SER A 650 -20.21 16.80 33.96
C SER A 650 -20.96 15.88 33.00
N ALA A 651 -20.35 14.76 32.61
CA ALA A 651 -21.05 13.67 31.92
C ALA A 651 -21.87 12.84 32.91
N ILE A 652 -23.04 12.39 32.45
CA ILE A 652 -23.97 11.52 33.18
C ILE A 652 -24.08 10.22 32.38
N ASP A 653 -23.69 9.09 32.99
CA ASP A 653 -24.05 7.78 32.48
C ASP A 653 -25.55 7.62 32.75
N THR A 654 -26.37 7.62 31.71
CA THR A 654 -27.83 7.53 31.84
C THR A 654 -28.29 6.13 32.24
N THR A 655 -27.37 5.17 32.36
CA THR A 655 -27.59 3.73 32.52
C THR A 655 -28.29 3.05 31.33
N CYS A 656 -28.66 3.79 30.29
CA CYS A 656 -29.18 3.22 29.06
C CYS A 656 -28.04 2.65 28.20
N ASN A 657 -28.07 1.34 28.01
CA ASN A 657 -27.16 0.60 27.14
C ASN A 657 -27.98 -0.16 26.10
N LEU A 658 -27.62 0.00 24.83
CA LEU A 658 -28.27 -0.59 23.67
C LEU A 658 -27.28 -1.46 22.89
N THR A 659 -27.81 -2.46 22.20
CA THR A 659 -27.10 -3.26 21.18
C THR A 659 -27.94 -3.22 19.90
N VAL A 660 -27.47 -2.50 18.88
CA VAL A 660 -28.27 -2.09 17.71
C VAL A 660 -27.65 -2.57 16.39
N PRO A 661 -28.43 -2.98 15.35
CA PRO A 661 -27.87 -3.43 14.08
C PRO A 661 -27.22 -2.29 13.29
N ALA A 662 -25.95 -2.48 12.93
CA ALA A 662 -25.13 -1.52 12.20
C ALA A 662 -25.79 -1.04 10.90
N GLU A 663 -26.49 -1.93 10.19
CA GLU A 663 -27.16 -1.65 8.91
C GLU A 663 -28.29 -0.61 8.97
N THR A 664 -28.77 -0.27 10.18
CA THR A 664 -29.77 0.80 10.38
C THR A 664 -29.11 2.18 10.58
N LEU A 665 -27.80 2.22 10.82
CA LEU A 665 -27.09 3.40 11.32
C LEU A 665 -25.93 3.81 10.42
N VAL A 666 -25.12 2.85 9.97
CA VAL A 666 -23.90 3.09 9.20
C VAL A 666 -23.80 2.24 7.94
N GLU A 667 -23.07 2.76 6.96
CA GLU A 667 -22.65 2.01 5.77
C GLU A 667 -21.16 2.21 5.45
N PRO A 668 -20.46 1.18 4.93
CA PRO A 668 -20.91 -0.22 4.81
C PRO A 668 -20.87 -0.94 6.17
N VAL A 669 -21.63 -2.02 6.32
CA VAL A 669 -21.49 -2.93 7.48
C VAL A 669 -20.15 -3.68 7.38
N ILE A 670 -19.37 -3.66 8.46
CA ILE A 670 -18.08 -4.37 8.54
C ILE A 670 -18.31 -5.76 9.15
N ALA A 671 -17.74 -6.79 8.53
CA ALA A 671 -17.88 -8.18 8.98
C ALA A 671 -17.27 -8.40 10.37
N GLY A 672 -18.05 -8.91 11.31
CA GLY A 672 -17.74 -8.99 12.74
C GLY A 672 -18.11 -7.72 13.54
N HIS A 673 -18.82 -6.78 12.93
CA HIS A 673 -19.37 -5.56 13.57
C HIS A 673 -20.83 -5.31 13.15
N GLU A 674 -21.60 -6.38 12.95
CA GLU A 674 -23.00 -6.33 12.52
C GLU A 674 -23.95 -5.76 13.58
N LEU A 675 -23.58 -5.90 14.87
CA LEU A 675 -24.25 -5.28 16.02
C LEU A 675 -23.26 -4.32 16.70
N MET A 676 -23.73 -3.13 17.10
CA MET A 676 -22.93 -2.08 17.73
C MET A 676 -23.36 -1.82 19.18
N ASN A 677 -22.37 -1.50 20.02
CA ASN A 677 -22.52 -1.15 21.43
C ASN A 677 -22.81 0.33 21.61
N PHE A 678 -23.98 0.67 22.13
CA PHE A 678 -24.48 2.05 22.25
C PHE A 678 -24.81 2.33 23.73
N PRO A 679 -23.84 2.77 24.56
CA PRO A 679 -24.16 3.41 25.83
C PRO A 679 -24.84 4.75 25.55
N THR A 680 -25.46 5.40 26.54
CA THR A 680 -26.09 6.71 26.34
C THR A 680 -25.63 7.70 27.40
N VAL A 681 -25.00 8.80 26.96
CA VAL A 681 -24.45 9.84 27.83
C VAL A 681 -25.23 11.14 27.71
N ALA A 682 -25.68 11.67 28.84
CA ALA A 682 -26.25 13.01 28.98
C ALA A 682 -25.24 13.93 29.70
N PHE A 683 -25.51 15.25 29.77
CA PHE A 683 -24.59 16.19 30.43
C PHE A 683 -25.30 17.19 31.34
N LEU A 684 -24.69 17.47 32.49
CA LEU A 684 -25.05 18.59 33.37
C LEU A 684 -24.11 19.78 33.08
N ILE A 685 -24.71 20.93 32.77
CA ILE A 685 -24.02 22.18 32.44
C ILE A 685 -24.41 23.22 33.50
N THR A 686 -23.45 23.72 34.29
CA THR A 686 -23.68 24.81 35.25
C THR A 686 -22.95 26.07 34.80
N HIS A 687 -23.67 27.14 34.51
CA HIS A 687 -23.06 28.39 34.09
C HIS A 687 -22.36 29.11 35.26
N SER A 688 -21.05 29.40 35.12
CA SER A 688 -20.24 29.86 36.25
C SER A 688 -20.60 31.27 36.77
N VAL A 689 -21.18 32.14 35.94
CA VAL A 689 -21.54 33.52 36.36
C VAL A 689 -22.89 33.58 37.06
N SER A 690 -23.91 32.90 36.50
CA SER A 690 -25.28 32.98 36.99
C SER A 690 -25.69 31.81 37.90
N GLY A 691 -24.88 30.77 38.02
CA GLY A 691 -25.21 29.53 38.76
C GLY A 691 -26.34 28.70 38.14
N LYS A 692 -26.82 29.09 36.95
CA LYS A 692 -27.94 28.45 36.25
C LYS A 692 -27.53 27.05 35.76
N GLN A 693 -28.39 26.07 35.98
CA GLN A 693 -28.13 24.67 35.62
C GLN A 693 -29.01 24.23 34.45
N LEU A 694 -28.39 23.57 33.47
CA LEU A 694 -29.02 23.04 32.26
C LEU A 694 -28.63 21.57 32.09
N LEU A 695 -29.54 20.78 31.50
CA LEU A 695 -29.22 19.45 31.00
C LEU A 695 -29.04 19.49 29.48
N PHE A 696 -28.16 18.63 28.96
CA PHE A 696 -28.13 18.25 27.55
C PHE A 696 -28.48 16.76 27.47
N ASP A 697 -29.63 16.48 26.86
CA ASP A 697 -30.38 15.22 26.87
C ASP A 697 -30.81 14.69 28.26
N LEU A 698 -31.80 13.81 28.25
CA LEU A 698 -32.45 13.21 29.42
C LEU A 698 -32.36 11.67 29.44
N GLY A 699 -31.61 11.08 28.51
CA GLY A 699 -31.40 9.64 28.38
C GLY A 699 -32.66 8.88 27.96
N CYS A 700 -32.71 7.59 28.28
CA CYS A 700 -33.89 6.75 28.06
C CYS A 700 -34.75 6.62 29.34
N ARG A 701 -36.04 6.31 29.17
CA ARG A 701 -36.93 5.93 30.27
C ARG A 701 -36.51 4.56 30.85
N LYS A 702 -36.44 4.44 32.17
CA LYS A 702 -36.24 3.14 32.83
C LYS A 702 -37.36 2.14 32.55
N ASP A 703 -38.56 2.64 32.30
CA ASP A 703 -39.76 1.87 31.94
C ASP A 703 -40.06 1.95 30.43
N PHE A 704 -39.05 1.83 29.56
CA PHE A 704 -39.18 2.02 28.10
C PHE A 704 -40.26 1.16 27.43
N TRP A 705 -40.69 0.05 28.04
CA TRP A 705 -41.82 -0.75 27.56
C TRP A 705 -43.19 -0.04 27.68
N ASN A 706 -43.24 1.07 28.44
CA ASN A 706 -44.38 1.99 28.54
C ASN A 706 -44.23 3.22 27.62
N LEU A 707 -43.35 3.20 26.60
CA LEU A 707 -43.27 4.27 25.59
C LEU A 707 -44.54 4.29 24.69
N PRO A 708 -44.74 5.33 23.85
CA PRO A 708 -45.84 5.35 22.89
C PRO A 708 -45.80 4.12 21.99
N ALA A 709 -46.97 3.55 21.64
CA ALA A 709 -47.06 2.27 20.95
C ALA A 709 -46.16 2.14 19.69
N PRO A 710 -46.07 3.16 18.80
CA PRO A 710 -45.16 3.09 17.63
C PRO A 710 -43.68 2.92 18.00
N ILE A 711 -43.26 3.45 19.15
CA ILE A 711 -41.88 3.32 19.65
C ILE A 711 -41.66 1.95 20.27
N CYS A 712 -42.60 1.43 21.07
CA CYS A 712 -42.50 0.07 21.60
C CYS A 712 -42.43 -0.98 20.48
N GLU A 713 -43.23 -0.82 19.42
CA GLU A 713 -43.17 -1.66 18.22
C GLU A 713 -41.82 -1.56 17.49
N THR A 714 -41.29 -0.33 17.36
CA THR A 714 -39.97 -0.11 16.73
C THR A 714 -38.83 -0.71 17.56
N ILE A 715 -38.86 -0.58 18.89
CA ILE A 715 -37.88 -1.20 19.79
C ILE A 715 -37.98 -2.73 19.70
N ASP A 716 -39.18 -3.33 19.74
CA ASP A 716 -39.30 -4.80 19.67
C ASP A 716 -38.79 -5.36 18.33
N ALA A 717 -38.97 -4.62 17.23
CA ALA A 717 -38.58 -5.01 15.88
C ALA A 717 -37.12 -4.70 15.50
N LYS A 718 -36.55 -3.55 15.93
CA LYS A 718 -35.26 -3.04 15.45
C LYS A 718 -34.15 -2.96 16.52
N VAL A 719 -34.45 -3.19 17.79
CA VAL A 719 -33.48 -3.09 18.90
C VAL A 719 -33.33 -4.45 19.60
N PRO A 720 -32.33 -5.27 19.22
CA PRO A 720 -32.05 -6.56 19.85
C PRO A 720 -31.76 -6.47 21.36
N GLY A 721 -30.95 -5.48 21.75
CA GLY A 721 -30.52 -5.29 23.14
C GLY A 721 -30.86 -3.91 23.68
N ILE A 722 -31.47 -3.85 24.85
CA ILE A 722 -31.77 -2.62 25.60
C ILE A 722 -31.85 -2.92 27.08
N LYS A 723 -31.13 -2.13 27.89
CA LYS A 723 -31.21 -2.12 29.34
C LYS A 723 -31.10 -0.69 29.84
N VAL A 724 -31.97 -0.32 30.79
CA VAL A 724 -31.96 0.99 31.47
C VAL A 724 -32.21 0.73 32.94
N ASP A 725 -31.30 1.13 33.83
CA ASP A 725 -31.42 0.84 35.27
C ASP A 725 -32.09 2.00 36.04
N LYS A 726 -31.95 3.25 35.58
CA LYS A 726 -32.44 4.47 36.24
C LYS A 726 -32.86 5.55 35.25
N ASN A 727 -33.74 6.47 35.67
CA ASN A 727 -33.96 7.72 34.96
C ASN A 727 -32.86 8.73 35.30
N VAL A 728 -32.53 9.68 34.41
CA VAL A 728 -31.55 10.75 34.69
C VAL A 728 -31.92 11.57 35.93
N ALA A 729 -33.21 11.80 36.20
CA ALA A 729 -33.67 12.44 37.43
C ALA A 729 -33.28 11.67 38.70
N ASP A 730 -33.35 10.33 38.69
CA ASP A 730 -32.96 9.48 39.83
C ASP A 730 -31.45 9.65 40.10
N ILE A 731 -30.64 9.64 39.04
CA ILE A 731 -29.17 9.76 39.10
C ILE A 731 -28.74 11.14 39.63
N LEU A 732 -29.41 12.21 39.18
CA LEU A 732 -29.15 13.58 39.64
C LEU A 732 -29.45 13.74 41.13
N VAL A 733 -30.60 13.23 41.60
CA VAL A 733 -30.97 13.28 43.03
C VAL A 733 -30.00 12.48 43.89
N GLU A 734 -29.59 11.28 43.46
CA GLU A 734 -28.58 10.47 44.16
C GLU A 734 -27.22 11.17 44.24
N GLY A 735 -26.84 11.93 43.20
CA GLY A 735 -25.65 12.77 43.20
C GLY A 735 -25.80 14.12 43.92
N GLY A 736 -26.94 14.38 44.57
CA GLY A 736 -27.17 15.58 45.38
C GLY A 736 -27.62 16.83 44.63
N VAL A 737 -28.08 16.71 43.37
CA VAL A 737 -28.67 17.82 42.61
C VAL A 737 -30.15 17.95 42.95
N ASP A 738 -30.54 19.15 43.38
CA ASP A 738 -31.94 19.52 43.52
C ASP A 738 -32.52 19.93 42.15
N LEU A 739 -33.22 18.97 41.53
CA LEU A 739 -34.55 19.14 40.92
C LEU A 739 -34.94 20.56 40.48
N ALA A 740 -35.29 21.36 41.50
CA ALA A 740 -35.90 22.67 41.34
C ALA A 740 -34.95 23.76 40.82
N ASN A 741 -33.63 23.53 40.83
CA ASN A 741 -32.63 24.48 40.34
C ASN A 741 -32.29 24.32 38.85
N LEU A 742 -32.84 23.30 38.18
CA LEU A 742 -32.70 23.13 36.73
C LEU A 742 -33.57 24.13 35.99
N GLU A 743 -32.93 24.98 35.18
CA GLU A 743 -33.62 25.98 34.35
C GLU A 743 -34.26 25.34 33.13
N ALA A 744 -33.51 24.50 32.41
CA ALA A 744 -33.97 23.87 31.19
C ALA A 744 -33.22 22.57 30.86
N ALA A 745 -33.84 21.72 30.05
CA ALA A 745 -33.15 20.66 29.33
C ALA A 745 -33.11 20.99 27.83
N ILE A 746 -31.91 20.95 27.25
CA ILE A 746 -31.68 20.92 25.80
C ILE A 746 -31.88 19.48 25.36
N VAL A 747 -33.02 19.20 24.73
CA VAL A 747 -33.30 17.91 24.13
C VAL A 747 -32.71 17.95 22.71
N SER A 748 -31.67 17.17 22.46
CA SER A 748 -30.95 17.18 21.18
C SER A 748 -31.88 16.81 20.03
N HIS A 749 -32.73 15.81 20.24
CA HIS A 749 -33.81 15.44 19.33
C HIS A 749 -34.83 14.50 20.01
N HIS A 750 -35.87 14.14 19.26
CA HIS A 750 -37.09 13.50 19.78
C HIS A 750 -36.99 11.98 20.02
N HIS A 751 -35.85 11.32 19.80
CA HIS A 751 -35.73 9.88 20.02
C HIS A 751 -35.81 9.52 21.51
N TYR A 752 -36.28 8.31 21.79
CA TYR A 752 -36.71 7.86 23.12
C TYR A 752 -35.58 7.77 24.15
N ASP A 753 -34.36 7.61 23.67
CA ASP A 753 -33.08 7.54 24.38
C ASP A 753 -32.40 8.91 24.57
N HIS A 754 -32.99 9.98 24.04
CA HIS A 754 -32.55 11.36 24.29
C HIS A 754 -33.59 12.19 25.05
N ILE A 755 -34.88 12.02 24.76
CA ILE A 755 -35.97 12.77 25.42
C ILE A 755 -36.30 12.26 26.83
N GLY A 756 -35.99 10.99 27.14
CA GLY A 756 -36.14 10.39 28.47
C GLY A 756 -37.55 10.44 29.05
N ASP A 757 -37.64 10.67 30.36
CA ASP A 757 -38.90 10.96 31.04
C ASP A 757 -38.95 12.40 31.58
N PRO A 758 -39.39 13.39 30.77
CA PRO A 758 -39.55 14.76 31.24
C PRO A 758 -40.53 14.87 32.42
N SER A 759 -41.45 13.91 32.62
CA SER A 759 -42.42 13.96 33.73
C SER A 759 -41.77 13.85 35.11
N THR A 760 -40.56 13.26 35.19
CA THR A 760 -39.77 13.16 36.43
C THR A 760 -39.16 14.49 36.89
N PHE A 761 -39.14 15.52 36.02
CA PHE A 761 -38.59 16.83 36.32
C PHE A 761 -39.69 17.87 36.65
N PRO A 762 -39.40 18.89 37.47
CA PRO A 762 -40.36 19.96 37.78
C PRO A 762 -40.92 20.63 36.52
N ARG A 763 -42.22 20.97 36.50
CA ARG A 763 -42.88 21.66 35.36
C ARG A 763 -42.33 23.07 35.08
N THR A 764 -41.53 23.61 35.99
CA THR A 764 -40.81 24.90 35.87
C THR A 764 -39.53 24.81 35.04
N MET A 765 -39.04 23.60 34.76
CA MET A 765 -37.89 23.39 33.87
C MET A 765 -38.36 23.49 32.40
N ASP A 766 -37.78 24.43 31.65
CA ASP A 766 -38.02 24.61 30.20
C ASP A 766 -37.54 23.37 29.42
N LEU A 767 -38.21 23.05 28.31
CA LEU A 767 -37.70 22.09 27.32
C LEU A 767 -37.30 22.83 26.06
N LEU A 768 -36.00 22.83 25.77
CA LEU A 768 -35.41 23.49 24.60
C LEU A 768 -35.25 22.46 23.49
N VAL A 769 -35.83 22.75 22.33
CA VAL A 769 -35.87 21.84 21.17
C VAL A 769 -35.48 22.58 19.89
N GLY A 770 -35.12 21.85 18.83
CA GLY A 770 -34.81 22.49 17.55
C GLY A 770 -36.04 22.99 16.78
N PRO A 771 -35.82 23.78 15.71
CA PRO A 771 -36.89 24.33 14.87
C PRO A 771 -37.83 23.28 14.28
N GLY A 772 -39.13 23.54 14.35
CA GLY A 772 -40.19 22.72 13.75
C GLY A 772 -40.62 21.50 14.56
N VAL A 773 -39.98 21.20 15.69
CA VAL A 773 -40.31 20.07 16.60
C VAL A 773 -41.70 20.27 17.19
N SER A 774 -42.01 21.44 17.76
CA SER A 774 -43.32 21.71 18.36
C SER A 774 -44.44 21.66 17.31
N LYS A 775 -44.16 22.04 16.06
CA LYS A 775 -45.15 21.95 14.97
C LYS A 775 -45.47 20.51 14.55
N HIS A 776 -44.53 19.57 14.68
CA HIS A 776 -44.72 18.18 14.23
C HIS A 776 -45.15 17.22 15.34
N PHE A 777 -44.74 17.47 16.59
CA PHE A 777 -44.94 16.55 17.70
C PHE A 777 -45.91 17.06 18.80
N LEU A 778 -46.57 18.20 18.59
CA LEU A 778 -47.68 18.66 19.43
C LEU A 778 -48.96 18.83 18.59
N PRO A 779 -50.11 18.28 19.03
CA PRO A 779 -50.29 17.42 20.20
C PRO A 779 -49.61 16.04 20.05
N GLY A 780 -49.18 15.47 21.19
CA GLY A 780 -48.45 14.19 21.24
C GLY A 780 -49.37 12.97 21.42
N TYR A 781 -48.78 11.83 21.79
CA TYR A 781 -49.52 10.60 22.13
C TYR A 781 -50.18 10.75 23.51
N PRO A 782 -51.45 10.33 23.72
CA PRO A 782 -52.29 9.54 22.81
C PRO A 782 -53.17 10.36 21.85
N THR A 783 -53.21 11.69 21.95
CA THR A 783 -54.04 12.56 21.09
C THR A 783 -53.69 12.40 19.60
N VAL A 784 -52.42 12.16 19.28
CA VAL A 784 -51.96 11.66 17.99
C VAL A 784 -51.34 10.27 18.20
N GLU A 785 -52.07 9.23 17.80
CA GLU A 785 -51.69 7.82 17.98
C GLU A 785 -50.33 7.47 17.33
N ALA A 786 -50.00 8.12 16.21
CA ALA A 786 -48.73 7.96 15.51
C ALA A 786 -47.57 8.81 16.09
N SER A 787 -47.79 9.58 17.17
CA SER A 787 -46.73 10.41 17.74
C SER A 787 -45.69 9.56 18.49
N PRO A 788 -44.39 9.75 18.23
CA PRO A 788 -43.33 9.10 19.00
C PRO A 788 -43.12 9.70 20.41
N VAL A 789 -43.74 10.85 20.70
CA VAL A 789 -43.60 11.58 21.98
C VAL A 789 -44.92 11.67 22.72
N PHE A 790 -44.89 11.47 24.04
CA PHE A 790 -46.03 11.66 24.94
C PHE A 790 -46.46 13.13 25.02
N GLU A 791 -47.77 13.37 24.91
CA GLU A 791 -48.35 14.70 25.15
C GLU A 791 -48.15 15.14 26.60
N ASP A 792 -48.46 14.28 27.57
CA ASP A 792 -48.34 14.56 29.01
C ASP A 792 -46.91 14.92 29.47
N ALA A 793 -45.88 14.44 28.74
CA ALA A 793 -44.49 14.81 29.00
C ALA A 793 -44.21 16.29 28.69
N LEU A 794 -44.94 16.86 27.72
CA LEU A 794 -44.80 18.24 27.24
C LEU A 794 -45.92 19.17 27.77
N GLN A 795 -47.09 18.62 28.08
CA GLN A 795 -48.30 19.37 28.41
C GLN A 795 -48.13 20.18 29.70
N GLY A 796 -48.36 21.50 29.63
CA GLY A 796 -48.23 22.40 30.78
C GLY A 796 -46.78 22.62 31.23
N ARG A 797 -45.81 22.39 30.34
CA ARG A 797 -44.43 22.91 30.40
C ARG A 797 -44.24 24.01 29.36
N ASN A 798 -43.17 24.77 29.49
CA ASN A 798 -42.73 25.70 28.45
C ASN A 798 -41.78 24.95 27.49
N VAL A 799 -42.28 24.62 26.29
CA VAL A 799 -41.48 24.02 25.22
C VAL A 799 -41.07 25.14 24.26
N ARG A 800 -39.75 25.37 24.12
CA ARG A 800 -39.19 26.51 23.40
C ARG A 800 -38.32 26.03 22.24
N GLU A 801 -38.77 26.28 21.01
CA GLU A 801 -37.92 26.09 19.83
C GLU A 801 -36.78 27.10 19.84
N ILE A 802 -35.54 26.64 19.61
CA ILE A 802 -34.36 27.50 19.50
C ILE A 802 -34.38 28.24 18.16
N ALA A 803 -34.32 29.57 18.21
CA ALA A 803 -34.14 30.42 17.04
C ALA A 803 -32.64 30.61 16.75
N PHE A 804 -32.26 30.42 15.49
CA PHE A 804 -30.89 30.61 15.00
C PHE A 804 -30.80 31.91 14.19
N PRO A 805 -29.97 32.88 14.60
CA PRO A 805 -29.65 34.05 13.78
C PRO A 805 -28.98 33.66 12.45
N ASP A 806 -29.26 34.42 11.39
CA ASP A 806 -28.68 34.19 10.05
C ASP A 806 -27.20 34.60 9.95
N ASP A 807 -26.65 35.29 10.95
CA ASP A 807 -25.29 35.85 10.98
C ASP A 807 -24.33 35.12 11.93
N LEU A 808 -24.83 34.29 12.85
CA LEU A 808 -24.01 33.57 13.83
C LEU A 808 -23.76 32.11 13.41
N PHE A 809 -22.53 31.84 12.94
CA PHE A 809 -22.04 30.50 12.66
C PHE A 809 -20.85 30.15 13.54
N ILE A 810 -20.85 28.92 14.09
CA ILE A 810 -19.73 28.36 14.85
C ILE A 810 -19.31 27.05 14.18
N ALA A 811 -18.05 26.98 13.74
CA ALA A 811 -17.48 25.81 13.06
C ALA A 811 -18.33 25.26 11.88
N GLY A 812 -19.06 26.13 11.18
CA GLY A 812 -19.91 25.75 10.04
C GLY A 812 -21.38 25.42 10.39
N PHE A 813 -21.73 25.35 11.66
CA PHE A 813 -23.12 25.21 12.12
C PHE A 813 -23.75 26.57 12.39
N ARG A 814 -25.05 26.73 12.14
CA ARG A 814 -25.81 27.88 12.68
C ARG A 814 -25.85 27.74 14.20
N ALA A 815 -25.65 28.84 14.92
CA ALA A 815 -25.47 28.80 16.36
C ALA A 815 -26.33 29.84 17.09
N CYS A 816 -26.75 29.49 18.30
CA CYS A 816 -27.45 30.35 19.25
C CYS A 816 -26.61 30.41 20.54
N ASP A 817 -26.09 31.59 20.89
CA ASP A 817 -25.45 31.82 22.18
C ASP A 817 -26.52 31.91 23.27
N TYR A 818 -26.63 30.88 24.11
CA TYR A 818 -27.74 30.73 25.06
C TYR A 818 -27.70 31.78 26.17
N PHE A 819 -26.50 32.16 26.62
CA PHE A 819 -26.31 33.14 27.70
C PHE A 819 -25.95 34.54 27.19
N ALA A 820 -25.71 34.69 25.87
CA ALA A 820 -25.24 35.92 25.22
C ALA A 820 -23.89 36.43 25.75
N ASP A 821 -23.04 35.52 26.23
CA ASP A 821 -21.69 35.78 26.75
C ASP A 821 -20.61 34.82 26.20
N GLY A 822 -20.99 33.93 25.29
CA GLY A 822 -20.12 32.98 24.64
C GLY A 822 -19.63 31.81 25.50
N SER A 823 -20.34 31.49 26.59
CA SER A 823 -20.11 30.31 27.44
C SER A 823 -20.76 29.02 26.91
N LEU A 824 -21.93 29.13 26.25
CA LEU A 824 -22.69 28.00 25.71
C LEU A 824 -23.33 28.35 24.36
N TYR A 825 -22.92 27.66 23.30
CA TYR A 825 -23.57 27.73 22.00
C TYR A 825 -24.41 26.47 21.78
N ILE A 826 -25.69 26.64 21.48
CA ILE A 826 -26.52 25.59 20.88
C ILE A 826 -26.31 25.66 19.37
N LEU A 827 -26.16 24.50 18.72
CA LEU A 827 -25.80 24.35 17.31
C LEU A 827 -26.90 23.58 16.57
N ASP A 828 -27.28 24.07 15.39
CA ASP A 828 -28.15 23.38 14.44
C ASP A 828 -27.33 22.34 13.67
N SER A 829 -27.52 21.05 13.95
CA SER A 829 -26.75 19.95 13.36
C SER A 829 -27.68 18.96 12.63
N PRO A 830 -28.25 19.37 11.48
CA PRO A 830 -29.33 18.63 10.83
C PRO A 830 -28.87 17.35 10.13
N GLY A 831 -29.84 16.50 9.83
CA GLY A 831 -29.70 15.31 8.97
C GLY A 831 -30.09 13.99 9.65
N HIS A 832 -29.87 13.87 10.95
CA HIS A 832 -30.35 12.72 11.73
C HIS A 832 -31.86 12.77 11.92
N ALA A 833 -32.33 13.72 12.73
CA ALA A 833 -33.74 13.91 13.06
C ALA A 833 -34.18 15.35 12.79
N LEU A 834 -35.50 15.57 12.72
CA LEU A 834 -36.09 16.91 12.65
C LEU A 834 -35.67 17.74 13.87
N GLY A 835 -35.09 18.91 13.63
CA GLY A 835 -34.64 19.82 14.69
C GLY A 835 -33.49 19.27 15.53
N HIS A 836 -32.64 18.40 14.98
CA HIS A 836 -31.50 17.85 15.71
C HIS A 836 -30.49 18.94 16.11
N LEU A 837 -30.13 18.96 17.40
CA LEU A 837 -29.22 19.93 18.02
C LEU A 837 -27.91 19.30 18.50
N SER A 838 -26.91 20.14 18.66
CA SER A 838 -25.69 19.85 19.41
C SER A 838 -25.30 21.06 20.25
N ALA A 839 -24.32 20.95 21.14
CA ALA A 839 -23.85 22.07 21.94
C ALA A 839 -22.32 22.20 21.91
N LEU A 840 -21.83 23.44 21.99
CA LEU A 840 -20.42 23.74 22.22
C LEU A 840 -20.31 24.54 23.53
N VAL A 841 -19.75 23.89 24.55
CA VAL A 841 -19.64 24.38 25.92
C VAL A 841 -18.22 24.88 26.17
N ARG A 842 -18.05 26.10 26.68
CA ARG A 842 -16.73 26.60 27.08
C ARG A 842 -16.30 26.01 28.43
N THR A 843 -15.24 25.22 28.45
CA THR A 843 -14.74 24.51 29.65
C THR A 843 -13.64 25.27 30.39
N THR A 844 -12.75 25.96 29.66
CA THR A 844 -11.75 26.91 30.20
C THR A 844 -11.79 28.20 29.37
N GLN A 845 -10.94 29.19 29.66
CA GLN A 845 -10.88 30.39 28.78
C GLN A 845 -10.62 30.05 27.30
N ASP A 846 -9.89 28.95 27.06
CA ASP A 846 -9.25 28.58 25.80
C ASP A 846 -9.54 27.13 25.33
N THR A 847 -10.49 26.43 25.96
CA THR A 847 -10.94 25.07 25.58
C THR A 847 -12.46 24.92 25.62
N PHE A 848 -12.97 23.99 24.82
CA PHE A 848 -14.40 23.70 24.69
C PHE A 848 -14.67 22.19 24.68
N ALA A 849 -15.90 21.81 25.04
CA ALA A 849 -16.46 20.49 24.80
C ALA A 849 -17.62 20.60 23.80
N PHE A 850 -17.58 19.78 22.76
CA PHE A 850 -18.71 19.59 21.84
C PHE A 850 -19.52 18.39 22.32
N LEU A 851 -20.83 18.61 22.53
CA LEU A 851 -21.82 17.62 22.92
C LEU A 851 -22.69 17.32 21.70
N GLY A 852 -22.49 16.16 21.08
CA GLY A 852 -23.39 15.63 20.06
C GLY A 852 -24.39 14.67 20.68
N GLY A 853 -25.66 14.79 20.28
CA GLY A 853 -26.54 13.63 20.21
C GLY A 853 -26.11 12.75 19.03
N ASP A 854 -27.07 12.38 18.19
CA ASP A 854 -26.90 11.47 17.05
C ASP A 854 -26.39 12.13 15.76
N ILE A 855 -25.63 13.22 15.87
CA ILE A 855 -24.90 13.79 14.73
C ILE A 855 -24.06 12.72 14.01
N CYS A 856 -23.50 11.78 14.79
CA CYS A 856 -23.10 10.46 14.35
C CYS A 856 -23.11 9.49 15.53
N HIS A 857 -23.36 8.21 15.27
CA HIS A 857 -23.51 7.20 16.32
C HIS A 857 -22.23 6.42 16.66
N PHE A 858 -21.12 6.64 15.95
CA PHE A 858 -19.86 5.91 16.19
C PHE A 858 -18.62 6.73 15.79
N GLY A 859 -17.54 6.63 16.57
CA GLY A 859 -16.29 7.37 16.32
C GLY A 859 -15.69 7.15 14.92
N GLY A 860 -15.87 5.94 14.37
CA GLY A 860 -15.46 5.58 13.02
C GLY A 860 -16.21 6.30 11.88
N ALA A 861 -17.26 7.08 12.17
CA ALA A 861 -17.94 7.91 11.16
C ALA A 861 -17.19 9.23 10.87
N PHE A 862 -16.33 9.68 11.79
CA PHE A 862 -15.54 10.92 11.64
C PHE A 862 -14.04 10.76 11.95
N ARG A 863 -13.57 9.53 12.22
CA ARG A 863 -12.15 9.19 12.44
C ARG A 863 -11.78 7.89 11.70
N PRO A 864 -10.54 7.76 11.16
CA PRO A 864 -9.52 8.80 11.01
C PRO A 864 -9.86 9.81 9.90
N THR A 865 -9.10 10.90 9.82
CA THR A 865 -9.24 11.89 8.73
C THR A 865 -7.88 12.34 8.22
N LYS A 866 -7.83 13.06 7.09
CA LYS A 866 -6.61 13.74 6.63
C LYS A 866 -6.10 14.80 7.62
N TYR A 867 -6.98 15.34 8.48
CA TYR A 867 -6.63 16.32 9.52
C TYR A 867 -6.10 15.66 10.79
N VAL A 868 -6.62 14.46 11.10
CA VAL A 868 -6.18 13.62 12.21
C VAL A 868 -5.89 12.21 11.68
N PRO A 869 -4.73 12.00 11.03
CA PRO A 869 -4.38 10.69 10.52
C PRO A 869 -4.17 9.68 11.64
N MET A 870 -4.52 8.42 11.37
CA MET A 870 -4.26 7.31 12.28
C MET A 870 -2.74 7.14 12.47
N PRO A 871 -2.22 7.08 13.70
CA PRO A 871 -0.80 6.85 13.95
C PRO A 871 -0.38 5.45 13.48
N ALA A 872 0.91 5.24 13.34
CA ALA A 872 1.50 3.97 12.89
C ALA A 872 1.32 2.83 13.91
N SER A 873 1.31 3.20 15.19
CA SER A 873 1.17 2.32 16.33
C SER A 873 0.53 3.06 17.50
N PHE A 874 -0.23 2.32 18.30
CA PHE A 874 -0.91 2.81 19.50
C PHE A 874 -0.29 2.22 20.76
N LYS A 875 -0.45 2.92 21.88
CA LYS A 875 -0.18 2.42 23.22
C LYS A 875 -1.42 1.76 23.84
N SER A 876 -1.22 0.95 24.88
CA SER A 876 -2.30 0.27 25.63
C SER A 876 -3.25 1.20 26.41
N ASP A 877 -2.94 2.49 26.54
CA ASP A 877 -3.82 3.51 27.13
C ASP A 877 -4.62 4.31 26.07
N GLU A 878 -4.19 4.23 24.81
CA GLU A 878 -4.85 4.81 23.63
C GLU A 878 -5.85 3.83 23.00
N ILE A 879 -5.71 2.52 23.28
CA ILE A 879 -6.63 1.43 22.92
C ILE A 879 -6.67 0.35 24.03
N GLY A 880 -7.87 -0.04 24.46
CA GLY A 880 -8.16 -1.01 25.53
C GLY A 880 -8.18 -2.47 25.07
N HIS A 881 -7.09 -2.94 24.47
CA HIS A 881 -7.05 -4.24 23.80
C HIS A 881 -7.04 -5.42 24.82
N GLN A 882 -8.22 -6.05 24.98
CA GLN A 882 -8.58 -7.21 25.80
C GLN A 882 -8.70 -7.01 27.33
N GLU A 883 -9.95 -6.94 27.80
CA GLU A 883 -10.30 -7.32 29.18
C GLU A 883 -9.80 -8.75 29.46
N GLY A 884 -8.97 -8.92 30.49
CA GLY A 884 -8.49 -10.23 30.94
C GLY A 884 -7.03 -10.55 30.62
N GLN A 885 -6.39 -9.87 29.66
CA GLN A 885 -4.92 -9.90 29.54
C GLN A 885 -4.33 -8.77 30.38
N LYS A 886 -3.48 -9.12 31.36
CA LYS A 886 -2.70 -8.11 32.10
C LYS A 886 -1.71 -7.46 31.13
N SER A 887 -2.01 -6.23 30.70
CA SER A 887 -1.11 -5.42 29.89
C SER A 887 0.24 -5.25 30.59
N SER A 888 1.30 -5.81 30.02
CA SER A 888 2.66 -5.41 30.36
C SER A 888 2.85 -3.96 29.91
N SER A 889 3.31 -3.10 30.81
CA SER A 889 3.52 -1.69 30.51
C SER A 889 4.50 -1.52 29.34
N GLY A 890 4.05 -0.84 28.27
CA GLY A 890 4.86 -0.55 27.08
C GLY A 890 4.56 -1.39 25.84
N GLN A 891 3.56 -2.28 25.85
CA GLN A 891 3.14 -2.97 24.62
C GLN A 891 2.53 -1.99 23.60
N CYS A 892 3.11 -1.97 22.40
CA CYS A 892 2.65 -1.14 21.27
C CYS A 892 1.93 -2.00 20.24
N TYR A 893 0.82 -1.50 19.69
CA TYR A 893 -0.05 -2.21 18.76
C TYR A 893 0.01 -1.54 17.38
N PRO A 894 0.31 -2.27 16.29
CA PRO A 894 0.42 -1.66 14.96
C PRO A 894 -0.97 -1.31 14.40
N CYS A 895 -1.07 -0.20 13.67
CA CYS A 895 -2.35 0.24 13.10
C CYS A 895 -2.97 -0.78 12.13
N SER A 896 -2.16 -1.69 11.58
CA SER A 896 -2.61 -2.77 10.71
C SER A 896 -3.64 -3.72 11.33
N LEU A 897 -3.73 -3.79 12.67
CA LEU A 897 -4.79 -4.54 13.34
C LEU A 897 -6.19 -3.99 12.98
N PHE A 898 -6.30 -2.67 12.82
CA PHE A 898 -7.57 -1.98 12.59
C PHE A 898 -7.76 -1.51 11.15
N THR A 899 -6.68 -1.19 10.41
CA THR A 899 -6.81 -0.84 8.98
C THR A 899 -7.17 -2.05 8.11
N THR A 900 -7.06 -3.28 8.63
CA THR A 900 -7.42 -4.51 7.92
C THR A 900 -8.92 -4.63 7.63
N CYS A 901 -9.77 -4.18 8.55
CA CYS A 901 -11.23 -4.20 8.37
C CYS A 901 -11.78 -2.90 7.75
N HIS A 902 -10.91 -1.95 7.38
CA HIS A 902 -11.32 -0.67 6.81
C HIS A 902 -11.86 -0.83 5.37
N PRO A 903 -13.04 -0.27 5.02
CA PRO A 903 -13.64 -0.49 3.71
C PRO A 903 -12.95 0.23 2.54
N ASP A 904 -12.06 1.19 2.85
CA ASP A 904 -11.10 1.79 1.90
C ASP A 904 -9.67 1.45 2.36
N PRO A 905 -9.04 0.36 1.88
CA PRO A 905 -7.71 -0.04 2.32
C PRO A 905 -6.58 0.93 1.93
N GLU A 906 -6.78 1.76 0.92
CA GLU A 906 -5.77 2.72 0.44
C GLU A 906 -5.70 3.95 1.35
N ASN A 907 -6.86 4.44 1.80
CA ASN A 907 -6.99 5.61 2.67
C ASN A 907 -7.30 5.25 4.13
N ALA A 908 -7.11 4.00 4.56
CA ALA A 908 -7.51 3.47 5.87
C ALA A 908 -6.95 4.19 7.12
N ARG A 909 -5.97 5.09 6.92
CA ARG A 909 -5.39 5.92 7.98
C ARG A 909 -5.80 7.41 7.89
N THR A 910 -6.62 7.78 6.91
CA THR A 910 -6.94 9.18 6.56
C THR A 910 -8.39 9.40 6.11
N ALA A 911 -9.20 8.35 6.04
CA ALA A 911 -10.64 8.39 5.76
C ALA A 911 -11.41 7.67 6.88
N PRO A 912 -12.64 8.06 7.22
CA PRO A 912 -13.45 7.35 8.22
C PRO A 912 -13.90 5.97 7.74
N TYR A 913 -14.11 5.06 8.69
CA TYR A 913 -14.65 3.71 8.45
C TYR A 913 -16.08 3.74 7.89
N TYR A 914 -16.89 4.68 8.34
CA TYR A 914 -18.34 4.66 8.12
C TYR A 914 -18.89 5.97 7.56
N LYS A 915 -20.06 5.88 6.95
CA LYS A 915 -20.95 7.01 6.58
C LYS A 915 -22.34 6.75 7.20
N PRO A 916 -23.18 7.79 7.37
CA PRO A 916 -24.61 7.59 7.66
C PRO A 916 -25.23 6.62 6.66
N CYS A 917 -25.99 5.64 7.16
CA CYS A 917 -26.68 4.68 6.30
C CYS A 917 -27.72 5.38 5.42
N ALA A 918 -27.78 5.02 4.14
CA ALA A 918 -28.75 5.54 3.17
C ALA A 918 -29.89 4.55 2.85
N SER A 919 -30.07 3.50 3.66
CA SER A 919 -31.15 2.52 3.49
C SER A 919 -32.51 3.11 3.89
N ALA A 920 -33.59 2.53 3.36
CA ALA A 920 -34.96 2.93 3.71
C ALA A 920 -35.34 2.63 5.17
N ASP A 921 -34.56 1.80 5.84
CA ASP A 921 -34.73 1.42 7.25
C ASP A 921 -33.83 2.21 8.21
N SER A 922 -33.09 3.20 7.70
CA SER A 922 -32.14 3.96 8.50
C SER A 922 -32.79 4.92 9.49
N TRP A 923 -32.10 5.15 10.60
CA TRP A 923 -32.42 6.19 11.59
C TRP A 923 -32.11 7.63 11.12
N TYR A 924 -31.42 7.81 9.99
CA TYR A 924 -31.16 9.12 9.39
C TYR A 924 -32.28 9.57 8.46
N VAL A 925 -32.93 10.69 8.77
CA VAL A 925 -33.97 11.31 7.92
C VAL A 925 -33.39 11.92 6.63
N ASP A 926 -32.18 12.49 6.67
CA ASP A 926 -31.43 12.98 5.51
C ASP A 926 -29.95 12.60 5.65
N PRO A 927 -29.55 11.40 5.22
CA PRO A 927 -28.17 10.90 5.30
C PRO A 927 -27.14 11.79 4.56
N PRO A 928 -27.43 12.36 3.36
CA PRO A 928 -26.57 13.36 2.73
C PRO A 928 -26.32 14.60 3.59
N LEU A 929 -27.35 15.17 4.23
CA LEU A 929 -27.21 16.33 5.11
C LEU A 929 -26.49 15.98 6.41
N ALA A 930 -26.78 14.82 6.99
CA ALA A 930 -26.06 14.30 8.16
C ALA A 930 -24.55 14.18 7.87
N ARG A 931 -24.19 13.71 6.68
CA ARG A 931 -22.80 13.62 6.25
C ARG A 931 -22.12 15.00 6.10
N GLN A 932 -22.86 16.06 5.80
CA GLN A 932 -22.33 17.43 5.86
C GLN A 932 -22.07 17.86 7.30
N SER A 933 -23.01 17.63 8.22
CA SER A 933 -22.85 17.89 9.66
C SER A 933 -21.65 17.14 10.25
N ILE A 934 -21.45 15.87 9.88
CA ILE A 934 -20.27 15.07 10.25
C ILE A 934 -18.97 15.66 9.67
N GLY A 935 -19.01 16.28 8.49
CA GLY A 935 -17.87 16.98 7.90
C GLY A 935 -17.40 18.18 8.75
N HIS A 936 -18.34 18.93 9.34
CA HIS A 936 -18.03 20.01 10.28
C HIS A 936 -17.54 19.45 11.63
N LEU A 937 -18.15 18.36 12.12
CA LEU A 937 -17.70 17.65 13.34
C LEU A 937 -16.25 17.16 13.23
N ALA A 938 -15.86 16.63 12.07
CA ALA A 938 -14.50 16.18 11.79
C ALA A 938 -13.47 17.34 11.83
N ALA A 939 -13.88 18.57 11.52
CA ALA A 939 -13.03 19.75 11.64
C ALA A 939 -12.88 20.21 13.12
N LEU A 940 -13.96 20.13 13.91
CA LEU A 940 -13.92 20.33 15.37
C LEU A 940 -13.02 19.29 16.06
N ASP A 941 -13.12 18.01 15.71
CA ASP A 941 -12.28 16.97 16.28
C ASP A 941 -10.80 17.15 15.96
N ALA A 942 -10.46 17.79 14.84
CA ALA A 942 -9.08 18.13 14.51
C ALA A 942 -8.48 19.24 15.39
N ASN A 943 -9.30 20.10 16.00
CA ASN A 943 -8.82 21.15 16.88
C ASN A 943 -8.49 20.59 18.27
N ASP A 944 -7.21 20.58 18.68
CA ASP A 944 -6.79 20.01 19.96
C ASP A 944 -7.45 20.67 21.19
N ARG A 945 -8.01 21.88 21.04
CA ARG A 945 -8.73 22.65 22.07
C ARG A 945 -10.24 22.37 22.15
N VAL A 946 -10.76 21.40 21.40
CA VAL A 946 -12.17 20.98 21.45
C VAL A 946 -12.28 19.48 21.75
N LEU A 947 -12.87 19.08 22.88
CA LEU A 947 -13.21 17.69 23.16
C LEU A 947 -14.54 17.33 22.48
N VAL A 948 -14.52 16.45 21.48
CA VAL A 948 -15.75 15.94 20.84
C VAL A 948 -16.24 14.71 21.60
N MET A 949 -17.48 14.77 22.08
CA MET A 949 -18.23 13.66 22.68
C MET A 949 -19.56 13.52 21.94
N ILE A 950 -19.92 12.30 21.57
CA ILE A 950 -21.24 11.93 21.02
C ILE A 950 -21.91 10.98 22.01
N ALA A 951 -23.24 11.03 22.10
CA ALA A 951 -24.00 10.32 23.13
C ALA A 951 -23.70 8.81 23.22
N HIS A 952 -23.44 8.17 22.07
CA HIS A 952 -23.24 6.73 21.95
C HIS A 952 -21.78 6.26 21.78
N ASP A 953 -20.77 7.08 22.08
CA ASP A 953 -19.35 6.66 21.96
C ASP A 953 -18.90 5.78 23.15
N PRO A 954 -18.63 4.46 22.96
CA PRO A 954 -18.22 3.59 24.07
C PRO A 954 -16.86 3.97 24.65
N SER A 955 -16.02 4.69 23.91
CA SER A 955 -14.71 5.12 24.40
C SER A 955 -14.80 6.06 25.61
N LEU A 956 -15.92 6.77 25.79
CA LEU A 956 -16.13 7.69 26.91
C LEU A 956 -16.21 6.94 28.24
N THR A 957 -16.96 5.84 28.27
CA THR A 957 -17.26 5.02 29.48
C THR A 957 -16.02 4.62 30.29
N SER A 958 -14.87 4.42 29.62
CA SER A 958 -13.60 4.00 30.22
C SER A 958 -12.53 5.09 30.24
N THR A 959 -12.87 6.34 29.92
CA THR A 959 -11.89 7.42 29.71
C THR A 959 -12.17 8.68 30.52
N ILE A 960 -13.42 9.12 30.60
CA ILE A 960 -13.81 10.34 31.31
C ILE A 960 -14.45 10.01 32.67
N PRO A 961 -14.38 10.91 33.66
CA PRO A 961 -15.15 10.76 34.89
C PRO A 961 -16.63 11.05 34.64
N PHE A 962 -17.49 10.35 35.37
CA PHE A 962 -18.94 10.56 35.36
C PHE A 962 -19.40 11.16 36.68
N PHE A 963 -20.47 11.96 36.60
CA PHE A 963 -21.22 12.49 37.73
C PHE A 963 -21.71 11.36 38.66
N PRO A 964 -21.70 11.55 40.00
CA PRO A 964 -21.23 12.72 40.75
C PRO A 964 -19.72 12.74 41.05
N ASN A 965 -18.96 11.77 40.53
CA ASN A 965 -17.58 11.50 40.95
C ASN A 965 -16.52 12.35 40.24
N GLY A 966 -16.90 13.20 39.28
CA GLY A 966 -16.01 14.18 38.66
C GLY A 966 -16.70 15.13 37.67
N GLY A 967 -15.93 16.12 37.22
CA GLY A 967 -16.30 17.06 36.16
C GLY A 967 -15.37 16.93 34.96
N LEU A 968 -15.64 17.71 33.91
CA LEU A 968 -14.93 17.64 32.63
C LEU A 968 -14.06 18.87 32.32
N ASN A 969 -13.99 19.88 33.19
CA ASN A 969 -13.36 21.16 32.85
C ASN A 969 -11.84 21.10 32.62
N ASP A 970 -11.15 20.15 33.25
CA ASP A 970 -9.69 19.91 33.16
C ASP A 970 -9.31 18.92 32.04
N TRP A 971 -10.23 18.58 31.13
CA TRP A 971 -10.06 17.51 30.15
C TRP A 971 -8.80 17.60 29.27
N HIS A 972 -8.34 18.82 28.98
CA HIS A 972 -7.19 19.08 28.12
C HIS A 972 -5.89 18.78 28.85
N GLU A 973 -5.75 19.25 30.10
CA GLU A 973 -4.62 18.95 30.98
C GLU A 973 -4.60 17.47 31.40
N ALA A 974 -5.78 16.90 31.67
CA ALA A 974 -5.96 15.49 31.97
C ALA A 974 -5.68 14.58 30.76
N GLY A 975 -5.64 15.11 29.54
CA GLY A 975 -5.35 14.38 28.30
C GLY A 975 -6.46 13.40 27.87
N TRP A 976 -7.72 13.61 28.27
CA TRP A 976 -8.82 12.70 27.93
C TRP A 976 -9.08 12.64 26.43
N LYS A 977 -8.93 13.75 25.70
CA LYS A 977 -9.08 13.77 24.24
C LYS A 977 -8.13 12.80 23.56
N GLN A 978 -6.86 12.78 23.95
CA GLN A 978 -5.83 11.94 23.33
C GLN A 978 -6.07 10.45 23.66
N ARG A 979 -6.56 10.12 24.87
CA ARG A 979 -6.94 8.75 25.25
C ARG A 979 -8.23 8.25 24.60
N ALA A 980 -9.25 9.10 24.45
CA ALA A 980 -10.53 8.70 23.85
C ALA A 980 -10.45 8.54 22.31
N ARG A 981 -9.66 9.40 21.64
CA ARG A 981 -9.61 9.56 20.17
C ARG A 981 -9.57 8.26 19.37
N TRP A 982 -8.82 7.26 19.84
CA TRP A 982 -8.61 5.99 19.14
C TRP A 982 -9.25 4.77 19.80
N LYS A 983 -9.81 4.92 21.01
CA LYS A 983 -10.47 3.82 21.72
C LYS A 983 -11.72 3.28 21.01
N PHE A 984 -12.35 4.02 20.11
CA PHE A 984 -13.42 3.46 19.27
C PHE A 984 -12.95 2.25 18.41
N LEU A 985 -11.64 2.14 18.16
CA LEU A 985 -11.04 1.00 17.46
C LEU A 985 -11.17 -0.32 18.26
N ASP A 986 -11.40 -0.24 19.57
CA ASP A 986 -11.65 -1.42 20.42
C ASP A 986 -12.93 -2.16 20.04
N GLU A 987 -13.93 -1.46 19.51
CA GLU A 987 -15.20 -2.01 19.04
C GLU A 987 -15.10 -2.64 17.65
N LEU A 988 -14.02 -2.36 16.91
CA LEU A 988 -13.79 -2.96 15.60
C LEU A 988 -13.31 -4.42 15.71
N PRO A 989 -13.72 -5.30 14.79
CA PRO A 989 -13.38 -6.71 14.83
C PRO A 989 -11.90 -6.94 14.52
N VAL A 990 -11.22 -7.65 15.41
CA VAL A 990 -9.81 -8.03 15.24
C VAL A 990 -9.73 -9.53 14.98
N ASN A 991 -9.08 -9.91 13.86
CA ASN A 991 -9.06 -11.27 13.33
C ASN A 991 -10.48 -11.86 13.12
N GLY A 992 -11.45 -11.02 12.75
CA GLY A 992 -12.83 -11.43 12.45
C GLY A 992 -13.67 -11.87 13.66
N LYS A 993 -13.24 -11.53 14.88
CA LYS A 993 -14.02 -11.80 16.10
C LYS A 993 -14.73 -10.53 16.57
N PRO A 994 -16.05 -10.56 16.85
CA PRO A 994 -16.78 -9.43 17.41
C PRO A 994 -16.36 -9.16 18.86
N ARG A 995 -16.62 -7.94 19.34
CA ARG A 995 -16.53 -7.58 20.76
C ARG A 995 -17.65 -8.25 21.57
N LYS A 996 -17.49 -8.22 22.89
CA LYS A 996 -18.58 -8.52 23.82
C LYS A 996 -19.58 -7.37 23.80
N TYR A 997 -20.87 -7.67 23.72
CA TYR A 997 -21.91 -6.66 23.78
C TYR A 997 -22.10 -6.10 25.19
N LEU A 998 -22.42 -4.79 25.30
CA LEU A 998 -22.74 -4.13 26.57
C LEU A 998 -24.02 -4.70 27.19
N VAL A 999 -24.97 -5.09 26.34
CA VAL A 999 -26.21 -5.78 26.73
C VAL A 999 -26.48 -6.94 25.77
N ASP A 1000 -26.87 -8.10 26.32
CA ASP A 1000 -27.10 -9.38 25.64
C ASP A 1000 -28.59 -9.69 25.40
N GLY A 1001 -29.45 -8.65 25.50
CA GLY A 1001 -30.86 -8.72 25.16
C GLY A 1001 -31.68 -7.56 25.72
N THR A 1002 -33.00 -7.70 25.69
CA THR A 1002 -33.95 -6.76 26.28
C THR A 1002 -34.15 -7.07 27.76
N TYR A 1003 -33.94 -6.08 28.62
CA TYR A 1003 -34.16 -6.17 30.06
C TYR A 1003 -35.37 -5.35 30.49
N MET A 1004 -36.32 -5.96 31.22
CA MET A 1004 -37.43 -5.26 31.88
C MET A 1004 -37.39 -5.55 33.38
N ASP A 1005 -37.50 -4.52 34.22
CA ASP A 1005 -37.32 -4.60 35.68
C ASP A 1005 -36.09 -5.41 36.13
N GLY A 1006 -34.97 -5.23 35.42
CA GLY A 1006 -33.70 -5.93 35.69
C GLY A 1006 -33.67 -7.41 35.28
N LYS A 1007 -34.72 -7.94 34.63
CA LYS A 1007 -34.78 -9.32 34.12
C LYS A 1007 -34.65 -9.35 32.59
N LEU A 1008 -33.90 -10.30 32.07
CA LEU A 1008 -33.81 -10.58 30.63
C LEU A 1008 -35.15 -11.18 30.15
N VAL A 1009 -35.82 -10.53 29.19
CA VAL A 1009 -37.11 -10.98 28.62
C VAL A 1009 -37.05 -11.37 27.14
N LYS A 1010 -35.99 -10.96 26.43
CA LYS A 1010 -35.73 -11.29 25.02
C LYS A 1010 -34.23 -11.32 24.78
N THR A 1011 -33.69 -12.37 24.17
CA THR A 1011 -32.25 -12.44 23.78
C THR A 1011 -31.98 -11.60 22.52
N LEU A 1012 -30.70 -11.35 22.19
CA LEU A 1012 -30.32 -10.68 20.93
C LEU A 1012 -30.88 -11.39 19.67
N ASP A 1013 -31.04 -12.72 19.71
CA ASP A 1013 -31.62 -13.50 18.60
C ASP A 1013 -33.17 -13.37 18.50
N GLY A 1014 -33.79 -12.52 19.32
CA GLY A 1014 -35.24 -12.30 19.35
C GLY A 1014 -36.03 -13.36 20.13
N VAL A 1015 -35.37 -14.31 20.79
CA VAL A 1015 -36.03 -15.37 21.57
C VAL A 1015 -36.53 -14.81 22.89
N LYS A 1016 -37.84 -14.86 23.14
CA LYS A 1016 -38.44 -14.46 24.43
C LYS A 1016 -38.08 -15.45 25.53
N VAL A 1017 -37.84 -14.94 26.74
CA VAL A 1017 -37.43 -15.68 27.93
C VAL A 1017 -38.53 -15.53 28.99
N ASP A 1018 -38.86 -16.63 29.69
CA ASP A 1018 -39.92 -16.71 30.71
C ASP A 1018 -39.57 -16.04 32.05
#